data_AF-A0A3N0XRT1-F1
#
_entry.id   AF-A0A3N0XRT1-F1
#
_cell.length_a   1.000
_cell.length_b   1.000
_cell.length_c   1.000
_cell.angle_alpha   90.00
_cell.angle_beta   90.00
_cell.angle_gamma   90.00
#
_symmetry.space_group_name_H-M   'P 1'
#
loop_
_entity.id
_entity.type
_entity.pdbx_description
1 polymer ?
#
loop_
_entity_poly.entity_id
_entity_poly.type
_entity_poly.pdbx_seq_one_letter_code
_entity_poly.pdbx_strand_id
1 'polypeptide(L)'
;MPVCDICCEELPSEAEMRTHLLLGHMENVIACPFCSLSGVSYDELSFHINTTHIEKDCINATVVDSGQQISNDWIAKSNISTRTSSVKNTHKVSQASPPSSGHPSSFRVNGMASPITGTTLSQETSTSLKSSPPATATVSGAIKLDRTTQTPSTIPRREREDGHRKSKQKRLSSPIKEGHFPCPMCSLVCNDCFILQEHVELHLQDQDVTEGAGLDVGTSTEASSTSNGRSGVIRYECPMCSLSCSNSTSLQEHVELHLEYGSASATGHSSEDLTLARKLQEEEEQKWREVESRREAEDFKKLQKQFGLDNSGGYRKQLERNMERAVSRGQMVPAEFHRKRADMLESLASGVDDGRSKTSGLMEALYRYYQRDASDCAHVWLCAETDHYSSSEGDKGWGCGYRNFQMLLSSLHRMEQHSLLPVSVPSIPRVQALIEEAWAQGADPQARIVDFHRPTGPGDTHLRMFEWVKQYFSHSASRSARLLPKVVQTTLPPIYLQHQGHSRSIIGVEQKVNGNLSLLLFDPAFAPGEMRRVLSQDTAASMVRRIRKFLGGLKHRQYQVVAVEGVLTPEEKQCLNKSSGETPDFKLISHRGFNLISGIHSPEVVDKIQNFEIRDSDVFVITYPKSGTIWMQQILSLIEVKGDVTATTDQLNSERIPWIEVSDSEKLFVSAPSPRFRVSHLAYKFIPLGLKQKKGKVIYVARNPKDVLVSYFHFHKYANMLETPKDFDDFFEKFMEGNVYGNCWFEHVKSWCSNKDEMNFLYITYEEMIKDLRSVVERITSFLGRDLTPQQLNEVVEHSIFRKMKNNPQANYQLVDITMLNHQQGTFMRKGTVGDWKNYFTVAQNERFDKVYQQKMKDVPLSFIWDMSDPITS
;
A
#
# COMPACT_ATOMS: atom_id res chain seq x y z
N MET A 1 33.25 30.45 37.51
CA MET A 1 33.48 28.99 37.46
C MET A 1 33.94 28.63 36.05
N PRO A 2 34.69 27.54 35.77
CA PRO A 2 34.88 27.10 34.39
C PRO A 2 33.51 26.83 33.74
N VAL A 3 33.34 27.28 32.49
CA VAL A 3 32.09 27.19 31.72
C VAL A 3 32.31 26.26 30.54
N CYS A 4 31.35 25.40 30.23
CA CYS A 4 31.49 24.45 29.13
C CYS A 4 31.21 25.15 27.79
N ASP A 5 32.23 25.26 26.92
CA ASP A 5 32.11 25.94 25.61
C ASP A 5 31.08 25.29 24.65
N ILE A 6 30.57 24.09 24.96
CA ILE A 6 29.63 23.34 24.12
C ILE A 6 28.17 23.61 24.52
N CYS A 7 27.87 23.81 25.81
CA CYS A 7 26.50 23.98 26.33
C CYS A 7 26.29 25.18 27.26
N CYS A 8 27.35 25.94 27.56
CA CYS A 8 27.38 27.10 28.45
C CYS A 8 27.02 26.82 29.93
N GLU A 9 27.09 25.57 30.41
CA GLU A 9 26.92 25.24 31.83
C GLU A 9 28.15 25.67 32.65
N GLU A 10 27.96 26.44 33.74
CA GLU A 10 29.03 26.75 34.70
C GLU A 10 29.22 25.63 35.72
N LEU A 11 30.46 25.15 35.92
CA LEU A 11 30.75 24.00 36.77
C LEU A 11 31.77 24.34 37.89
N PRO A 12 31.64 23.78 39.11
CA PRO A 12 32.39 24.28 40.27
C PRO A 12 33.90 24.12 40.14
N SER A 13 34.38 23.06 39.47
CA SER A 13 35.80 22.75 39.31
C SER A 13 36.17 22.25 37.91
N GLU A 14 37.46 22.32 37.60
CA GLU A 14 38.01 21.81 36.33
C GLU A 14 37.95 20.26 36.24
N ALA A 15 37.88 19.56 37.38
CA ALA A 15 37.71 18.11 37.43
C ALA A 15 36.27 17.70 37.06
N GLU A 16 35.28 18.47 37.54
CA GLU A 16 33.88 18.32 37.17
C GLU A 16 33.66 18.72 35.71
N MET A 17 34.33 19.77 35.21
CA MET A 17 34.33 20.12 33.77
C MET A 17 34.74 18.94 32.89
N ARG A 18 35.86 18.27 33.22
CA ARG A 18 36.33 17.08 32.48
C ARG A 18 35.32 15.92 32.55
N THR A 19 34.67 15.73 33.69
CA THR A 19 33.65 14.69 33.88
C THR A 19 32.34 15.01 33.15
N HIS A 20 31.93 16.28 33.10
CA HIS A 20 30.81 16.77 32.30
C HIS A 20 31.09 16.59 30.80
N LEU A 21 32.29 16.93 30.31
CA LEU A 21 32.68 16.66 28.92
C LEU A 21 32.63 15.16 28.58
N LEU A 22 33.11 14.30 29.50
CA LEU A 22 33.08 12.83 29.39
C LEU A 22 31.67 12.21 29.40
N LEU A 23 30.68 12.84 30.06
CA LEU A 23 29.35 12.25 30.28
C LEU A 23 28.21 12.95 29.52
N GLY A 24 28.32 14.25 29.27
CA GLY A 24 27.31 15.07 28.59
C GLY A 24 27.56 15.30 27.09
N HIS A 25 28.81 15.14 26.63
CA HIS A 25 29.21 15.50 25.26
C HIS A 25 29.87 14.36 24.45
N MET A 26 29.90 13.12 24.97
CA MET A 26 30.49 11.98 24.26
C MET A 26 29.49 11.13 23.48
N GLU A 27 29.17 11.55 22.25
CA GLU A 27 28.76 10.63 21.18
C GLU A 27 29.74 10.68 19.98
N ASN A 28 30.68 9.73 20.01
CA ASN A 28 31.50 9.23 18.88
C ASN A 28 32.61 10.13 18.27
N VAL A 29 33.66 9.44 17.80
CA VAL A 29 34.78 9.92 16.96
C VAL A 29 35.62 11.08 17.52
N ILE A 30 36.35 10.81 18.60
CA ILE A 30 37.61 11.52 18.88
C ILE A 30 38.60 11.21 17.73
N ALA A 31 39.15 12.25 17.10
CA ALA A 31 40.11 12.16 15.99
C ALA A 31 41.24 13.18 16.14
N CYS A 32 42.40 12.88 15.54
CA CYS A 32 43.52 13.80 15.52
C CYS A 32 43.29 14.93 14.51
N PRO A 33 43.39 16.22 14.90
CA PRO A 33 43.24 17.33 13.95
C PRO A 33 44.40 17.44 12.94
N PHE A 34 45.47 16.65 13.12
CA PHE A 34 46.69 16.70 12.31
C PHE A 34 46.91 15.44 11.44
N CYS A 35 46.11 14.37 11.61
CA CYS A 35 46.23 13.15 10.80
C CYS A 35 44.95 12.29 10.80
N SER A 36 44.91 11.22 10.00
CA SER A 36 43.76 10.33 9.87
C SER A 36 43.50 9.36 11.05
N LEU A 37 44.09 9.59 12.23
CA LEU A 37 43.86 8.76 13.42
C LEU A 37 42.51 9.11 14.06
N SER A 38 41.62 8.13 14.23
CA SER A 38 40.29 8.32 14.85
C SER A 38 39.84 7.09 15.63
N GLY A 39 38.98 7.29 16.62
CA GLY A 39 38.38 6.20 17.42
C GLY A 39 39.25 5.70 18.59
N VAL A 40 40.32 6.43 18.91
CA VAL A 40 41.18 6.22 20.10
C VAL A 40 40.62 6.93 21.33
N SER A 41 41.06 6.55 22.52
CA SER A 41 40.74 7.27 23.76
C SER A 41 41.44 8.64 23.83
N TYR A 42 40.99 9.50 24.76
CA TYR A 42 41.60 10.82 24.99
C TYR A 42 43.09 10.72 25.37
N ASP A 43 43.46 9.77 26.23
CA ASP A 43 44.84 9.60 26.68
C ASP A 43 45.75 9.10 25.55
N GLU A 44 45.26 8.19 24.71
CA GLU A 44 45.95 7.72 23.51
C GLU A 44 46.11 8.82 22.45
N LEU A 45 45.07 9.65 22.23
CA LEU A 45 45.17 10.80 21.33
C LEU A 45 46.14 11.85 21.87
N SER A 46 46.06 12.16 23.17
CA SER A 46 46.96 13.11 23.83
C SER A 46 48.41 12.64 23.72
N PHE A 47 48.69 11.35 23.96
CA PHE A 47 50.00 10.76 23.74
C PHE A 47 50.44 10.87 22.28
N HIS A 48 49.57 10.53 21.33
CA HIS A 48 49.87 10.64 19.90
C HIS A 48 50.19 12.08 19.48
N ILE A 49 49.40 13.07 19.89
CA ILE A 49 49.64 14.48 19.55
C ILE A 49 50.97 14.95 20.13
N ASN A 50 51.22 14.70 21.41
CA ASN A 50 52.43 15.15 22.08
C ASN A 50 53.72 14.43 21.62
N THR A 51 53.61 13.27 20.97
CA THR A 51 54.77 12.52 20.43
C THR A 51 54.97 12.65 18.92
N THR A 52 53.94 13.01 18.15
CA THR A 52 53.97 12.96 16.68
C THR A 52 53.91 14.33 16.00
N HIS A 53 53.31 15.34 16.66
CA HIS A 53 53.00 16.64 16.03
C HIS A 53 53.67 17.85 16.70
N ILE A 54 54.63 17.63 17.61
CA ILE A 54 55.39 18.72 18.26
C ILE A 54 56.76 18.92 17.58
N GLU A 55 56.82 19.86 16.64
CA GLU A 55 57.91 20.85 16.58
C GLU A 55 57.48 22.08 15.76
N LYS A 56 57.69 23.28 16.32
CA LYS A 56 57.50 24.64 15.74
C LYS A 56 56.05 25.12 15.55
N ASP A 57 55.68 26.33 15.97
CA ASP A 57 56.37 27.32 16.82
C ASP A 57 55.34 28.19 17.56
N CYS A 58 55.70 28.71 18.75
CA CYS A 58 54.84 29.60 19.55
C CYS A 58 55.22 31.07 19.32
N ILE A 59 54.32 31.90 18.79
CA ILE A 59 54.44 33.38 18.84
C ILE A 59 53.08 34.03 19.16
N ASN A 60 53.12 34.92 20.16
CA ASN A 60 52.15 35.96 20.56
C ASN A 60 50.71 35.57 20.94
N ALA A 61 50.44 35.64 22.24
CA ALA A 61 49.17 36.10 22.78
C ALA A 61 49.37 37.44 23.52
N THR A 62 48.72 38.53 23.09
CA THR A 62 48.64 39.80 23.85
C THR A 62 47.44 40.67 23.45
N VAL A 63 46.45 40.73 24.37
CA VAL A 63 45.71 41.91 24.92
C VAL A 63 45.28 43.10 24.01
N VAL A 64 44.09 43.65 24.35
CA VAL A 64 43.53 45.03 24.09
C VAL A 64 42.55 45.22 22.91
N ASP A 65 41.24 45.17 23.25
CA ASP A 65 40.16 46.17 23.07
C ASP A 65 39.93 46.99 21.76
N SER A 66 38.64 47.33 21.56
CA SER A 66 38.03 48.45 20.82
C SER A 66 37.87 48.41 19.28
N GLY A 67 36.77 49.00 18.76
CA GLY A 67 36.79 49.70 17.46
C GLY A 67 35.80 49.31 16.32
N GLN A 68 34.50 49.59 16.48
CA GLN A 68 33.50 49.95 15.44
C GLN A 68 33.66 49.63 13.92
N GLN A 69 32.64 48.93 13.38
CA GLN A 69 31.81 49.26 12.18
C GLN A 69 32.39 49.20 10.74
N ILE A 70 31.44 49.34 9.78
CA ILE A 70 31.56 49.35 8.30
C ILE A 70 31.78 47.93 7.70
N SER A 71 30.85 47.24 7.02
CA SER A 71 29.66 47.51 6.18
C SER A 71 29.92 47.38 4.67
N ASN A 72 29.09 46.54 4.03
CA ASN A 72 28.82 46.38 2.58
C ASN A 72 29.84 45.63 1.70
N ASP A 73 29.34 44.50 1.15
CA ASP A 73 29.39 44.02 -0.23
C ASP A 73 30.64 44.21 -1.12
N TRP A 74 31.03 43.13 -1.80
CA TRP A 74 31.16 43.17 -3.27
C TRP A 74 30.96 41.79 -3.92
N ILE A 75 30.54 41.79 -5.19
CA ILE A 75 30.10 40.60 -5.94
C ILE A 75 30.94 40.37 -7.22
N ALA A 76 31.38 39.11 -7.37
CA ALA A 76 31.72 38.40 -8.62
C ALA A 76 33.02 38.71 -9.41
N LYS A 77 33.49 37.62 -10.06
CA LYS A 77 34.40 37.53 -11.24
C LYS A 77 35.89 37.90 -11.01
N SER A 78 36.87 37.31 -11.71
CA SER A 78 36.98 36.05 -12.48
C SER A 78 38.42 35.88 -13.02
N ASN A 79 38.85 34.64 -13.37
CA ASN A 79 39.80 34.27 -14.46
C ASN A 79 41.10 33.48 -14.13
N ILE A 80 41.29 32.41 -14.91
CA ILE A 80 42.51 32.01 -15.67
C ILE A 80 43.85 31.84 -14.91
N SER A 81 44.07 30.61 -14.42
CA SER A 81 45.02 29.60 -14.95
C SER A 81 46.51 29.93 -15.29
N THR A 82 47.38 29.04 -14.78
CA THR A 82 48.68 28.52 -15.32
C THR A 82 50.04 28.86 -14.67
N ARG A 83 50.75 27.77 -14.32
CA ARG A 83 52.21 27.49 -14.45
C ARG A 83 53.27 28.22 -13.59
N THR A 84 54.08 27.41 -12.89
CA THR A 84 55.50 27.08 -13.26
C THR A 84 56.00 25.86 -12.43
N SER A 85 56.26 24.69 -13.05
CA SER A 85 57.60 24.09 -13.35
C SER A 85 58.49 23.77 -12.14
N SER A 86 58.86 22.50 -11.87
CA SER A 86 60.07 21.81 -12.40
C SER A 86 60.29 20.44 -11.66
N VAL A 87 61.01 19.39 -12.10
CA VAL A 87 61.80 19.09 -13.33
C VAL A 87 62.12 17.57 -13.50
N LYS A 88 61.98 17.03 -14.74
CA LYS A 88 62.71 15.88 -15.40
C LYS A 88 62.63 14.43 -14.80
N ASN A 89 62.94 13.31 -15.50
CA ASN A 89 63.64 13.04 -16.79
C ASN A 89 63.08 11.72 -17.46
N THR A 90 62.67 11.67 -18.75
CA THR A 90 63.35 11.06 -19.96
C THR A 90 63.59 9.51 -19.98
N HIS A 91 63.40 8.67 -21.03
CA HIS A 91 63.04 8.71 -22.50
C HIS A 91 62.17 7.45 -22.86
N LYS A 92 61.48 7.19 -24.01
CA LYS A 92 61.19 7.82 -25.34
C LYS A 92 61.90 7.31 -26.64
N VAL A 93 61.40 6.22 -27.26
CA VAL A 93 61.56 5.71 -28.68
C VAL A 93 60.24 4.94 -29.02
N SER A 94 59.38 5.21 -30.04
CA SER A 94 59.48 5.20 -31.54
C SER A 94 59.48 3.78 -32.17
N GLN A 95 58.80 3.39 -33.28
CA GLN A 95 57.88 3.99 -34.31
C GLN A 95 57.29 2.82 -35.20
N ALA A 96 56.36 2.86 -36.19
CA ALA A 96 55.52 3.88 -36.88
C ALA A 96 54.16 3.28 -37.47
N SER A 97 53.92 3.31 -38.81
CA SER A 97 52.73 2.85 -39.60
C SER A 97 53.13 2.67 -41.11
N PRO A 98 52.29 2.45 -42.18
CA PRO A 98 50.83 2.15 -42.39
C PRO A 98 50.62 0.97 -43.43
N PRO A 99 49.74 0.90 -44.48
CA PRO A 99 48.38 1.42 -44.78
C PRO A 99 47.30 0.43 -45.40
N SER A 100 46.03 0.84 -45.36
CA SER A 100 44.77 0.53 -46.13
C SER A 100 44.62 -0.49 -47.30
N SER A 101 43.51 -1.27 -47.29
CA SER A 101 42.48 -1.54 -48.36
C SER A 101 41.55 -2.72 -47.94
N GLY A 102 40.33 -3.01 -48.43
CA GLY A 102 39.36 -2.37 -49.36
C GLY A 102 38.02 -3.17 -49.40
N HIS A 103 36.91 -2.58 -49.90
CA HIS A 103 35.56 -3.20 -50.07
C HIS A 103 35.45 -4.02 -51.39
N PRO A 104 34.46 -4.94 -51.66
CA PRO A 104 33.00 -4.67 -51.56
C PRO A 104 31.96 -5.85 -51.41
N SER A 105 30.69 -5.46 -51.24
CA SER A 105 29.39 -6.03 -51.69
C SER A 105 29.09 -7.55 -51.93
N SER A 106 28.18 -8.08 -51.08
CA SER A 106 26.81 -8.60 -51.45
C SER A 106 26.51 -10.07 -51.86
N PHE A 107 25.24 -10.44 -51.59
CA PHE A 107 24.40 -11.58 -52.05
C PHE A 107 24.50 -12.99 -51.40
N ARG A 108 23.39 -13.74 -51.54
CA ARG A 108 23.04 -15.03 -50.89
C ARG A 108 23.18 -16.22 -51.88
N VAL A 109 23.15 -17.47 -51.38
CA VAL A 109 22.16 -18.55 -51.70
C VAL A 109 22.57 -19.91 -51.08
N ASN A 110 21.57 -20.76 -50.73
CA ASN A 110 21.50 -22.22 -50.45
C ASN A 110 22.80 -23.08 -50.28
N GLY A 111 22.86 -24.21 -49.56
CA GLY A 111 21.84 -25.09 -48.94
C GLY A 111 22.18 -26.59 -49.20
N MET A 112 21.78 -27.51 -48.31
CA MET A 112 21.86 -29.00 -48.39
C MET A 112 23.24 -29.69 -48.47
N ALA A 113 23.45 -30.71 -47.59
CA ALA A 113 23.76 -32.11 -47.98
C ALA A 113 23.91 -33.04 -46.72
N SER A 114 23.69 -34.36 -46.90
CA SER A 114 23.87 -35.41 -45.87
C SER A 114 24.91 -36.47 -46.32
N PRO A 115 25.40 -37.34 -45.42
CA PRO A 115 25.08 -38.78 -45.51
C PRO A 115 24.73 -39.40 -44.12
N ILE A 116 23.98 -40.50 -43.91
CA ILE A 116 23.71 -41.79 -44.59
C ILE A 116 24.72 -42.93 -44.26
N THR A 117 24.27 -43.89 -43.43
CA THR A 117 24.54 -45.36 -43.32
C THR A 117 24.16 -45.83 -41.88
N GLY A 118 23.74 -47.06 -41.56
CA GLY A 118 23.33 -48.26 -42.32
C GLY A 118 23.48 -49.55 -41.46
N THR A 119 22.51 -50.46 -41.25
CA THR A 119 21.11 -50.54 -41.73
C THR A 119 20.08 -50.68 -40.56
N THR A 120 19.49 -51.80 -40.10
CA THR A 120 19.51 -53.26 -40.40
C THR A 120 18.15 -53.91 -39.97
N LEU A 121 17.92 -55.20 -40.25
CA LEU A 121 16.67 -55.99 -40.09
C LEU A 121 16.29 -56.31 -38.60
N SER A 122 15.07 -56.72 -38.20
CA SER A 122 13.94 -57.42 -38.90
C SER A 122 12.59 -57.14 -38.18
N GLN A 123 11.38 -57.57 -38.60
CA GLN A 123 10.91 -58.30 -39.79
C GLN A 123 9.50 -57.81 -40.26
N GLU A 124 8.44 -58.65 -40.28
CA GLU A 124 7.29 -58.51 -41.22
C GLU A 124 5.88 -58.89 -40.70
N THR A 125 4.90 -58.00 -40.92
CA THR A 125 3.47 -58.29 -41.31
C THR A 125 2.54 -59.02 -40.29
N SER A 126 1.19 -59.06 -40.43
CA SER A 126 0.27 -58.72 -41.55
C SER A 126 -1.16 -58.25 -41.13
N THR A 127 -1.79 -57.36 -41.93
CA THR A 127 -3.24 -57.26 -42.36
C THR A 127 -4.43 -57.80 -41.51
N SER A 128 -5.68 -57.26 -41.53
CA SER A 128 -6.29 -55.98 -42.01
C SER A 128 -7.83 -55.92 -41.71
N LEU A 129 -8.47 -54.76 -41.97
CA LEU A 129 -9.93 -54.50 -42.28
C LEU A 129 -11.08 -54.57 -41.22
N LYS A 130 -11.62 -53.37 -40.92
CA LYS A 130 -13.06 -52.91 -40.97
C LYS A 130 -14.19 -53.29 -39.97
N SER A 131 -14.88 -52.20 -39.56
CA SER A 131 -16.36 -51.97 -39.42
C SER A 131 -17.16 -52.33 -38.14
N SER A 132 -18.19 -51.51 -37.92
CA SER A 132 -19.10 -51.33 -36.75
C SER A 132 -20.53 -51.88 -37.04
N PRO A 133 -21.64 -51.59 -36.30
CA PRO A 133 -21.83 -50.83 -35.05
C PRO A 133 -22.65 -51.57 -33.92
N PRO A 134 -23.85 -51.16 -33.42
CA PRO A 134 -24.00 -50.75 -32.00
C PRO A 134 -25.18 -51.38 -31.20
N ALA A 135 -25.29 -51.08 -29.89
CA ALA A 135 -26.57 -51.10 -29.14
C ALA A 135 -26.50 -50.31 -27.81
N THR A 136 -27.67 -49.92 -27.28
CA THR A 136 -27.89 -49.17 -26.02
C THR A 136 -28.75 -49.97 -25.02
N ALA A 137 -28.61 -49.73 -23.70
CA ALA A 137 -29.69 -49.95 -22.73
C ALA A 137 -29.53 -49.10 -21.45
N THR A 138 -30.66 -48.67 -20.89
CA THR A 138 -30.81 -47.95 -19.61
C THR A 138 -31.86 -48.70 -18.77
N VAL A 139 -31.87 -48.60 -17.43
CA VAL A 139 -33.10 -48.47 -16.58
C VAL A 139 -32.79 -48.43 -15.07
N SER A 140 -33.70 -47.80 -14.32
CA SER A 140 -33.68 -47.48 -12.88
C SER A 140 -34.05 -48.63 -11.92
N GLY A 141 -33.81 -48.46 -10.61
CA GLY A 141 -34.38 -49.27 -9.51
C GLY A 141 -33.95 -48.80 -8.11
N ALA A 142 -34.81 -48.87 -7.07
CA ALA A 142 -34.55 -48.33 -5.72
C ALA A 142 -35.48 -48.89 -4.60
N ILE A 143 -35.25 -48.47 -3.34
CA ILE A 143 -36.17 -48.36 -2.15
C ILE A 143 -36.08 -49.41 -0.99
N LYS A 144 -36.00 -48.91 0.27
CA LYS A 144 -36.25 -49.49 1.66
C LYS A 144 -35.22 -50.50 2.25
N LEU A 145 -34.75 -50.39 3.52
CA LEU A 145 -35.31 -50.50 4.92
C LEU A 145 -35.49 -51.96 5.40
N ASP A 146 -35.32 -52.38 6.68
CA ASP A 146 -35.35 -51.69 8.01
C ASP A 146 -34.53 -52.40 9.17
N ARG A 147 -34.46 -51.80 10.39
CA ARG A 147 -34.20 -52.24 11.82
C ARG A 147 -33.72 -53.69 12.23
N THR A 148 -33.04 -54.03 13.36
CA THR A 148 -32.37 -53.38 14.56
C THR A 148 -31.26 -54.31 15.21
N THR A 149 -30.96 -54.65 16.50
CA THR A 149 -31.55 -54.49 17.89
C THR A 149 -30.62 -54.87 19.10
N GLN A 150 -30.50 -54.00 20.14
CA GLN A 150 -30.25 -54.21 21.61
C GLN A 150 -28.92 -54.76 22.26
N THR A 151 -28.84 -54.68 23.62
CA THR A 151 -27.66 -54.80 24.56
C THR A 151 -27.95 -55.75 25.78
N PRO A 152 -27.64 -55.61 27.13
CA PRO A 152 -27.04 -54.55 28.02
C PRO A 152 -26.04 -55.00 29.18
N SER A 153 -25.70 -54.07 30.12
CA SER A 153 -25.28 -54.25 31.57
C SER A 153 -23.85 -54.77 31.93
N THR A 154 -23.23 -54.55 33.13
CA THR A 154 -23.68 -54.11 34.50
C THR A 154 -22.60 -53.29 35.29
N ILE A 155 -22.85 -52.89 36.56
CA ILE A 155 -22.02 -52.00 37.46
C ILE A 155 -21.92 -52.56 38.90
N PRO A 156 -20.98 -52.12 39.79
CA PRO A 156 -21.37 -51.16 40.86
C PRO A 156 -20.29 -50.16 41.42
N ARG A 157 -20.77 -48.95 41.83
CA ARG A 157 -20.52 -48.07 43.03
C ARG A 157 -19.16 -48.11 43.79
N ARG A 158 -18.62 -47.02 44.39
CA ARG A 158 -19.00 -45.59 44.66
C ARG A 158 -17.68 -44.79 44.99
N GLU A 159 -17.54 -43.51 45.38
CA GLU A 159 -18.39 -42.33 45.77
C GLU A 159 -18.30 -41.18 44.70
N ARG A 160 -18.46 -39.84 44.83
CA ARG A 160 -18.52 -38.75 45.87
C ARG A 160 -17.19 -38.39 46.58
N GLU A 161 -16.87 -37.12 46.94
CA GLU A 161 -17.60 -35.83 46.79
C GLU A 161 -16.87 -34.75 45.94
N ASP A 162 -17.70 -33.98 45.21
CA ASP A 162 -17.65 -32.59 44.72
C ASP A 162 -16.34 -31.82 44.35
N GLY A 163 -16.35 -30.91 43.35
CA GLY A 163 -17.53 -30.48 42.56
C GLY A 163 -17.29 -29.65 41.29
N HIS A 164 -18.30 -29.73 40.42
CA HIS A 164 -18.70 -28.77 39.37
C HIS A 164 -17.69 -28.32 38.28
N ARG A 165 -17.65 -29.11 37.19
CA ARG A 165 -17.27 -28.64 35.84
C ARG A 165 -18.07 -29.38 34.75
N LYS A 166 -18.84 -28.64 33.94
CA LYS A 166 -19.32 -28.90 32.54
C LYS A 166 -20.43 -27.89 32.22
N SER A 167 -20.67 -27.46 30.98
CA SER A 167 -20.88 -28.28 29.77
C SER A 167 -20.18 -27.78 28.50
N LYS A 168 -20.03 -28.69 27.53
CA LYS A 168 -19.74 -28.43 26.11
C LYS A 168 -20.78 -29.17 25.27
N GLN A 169 -21.56 -28.44 24.46
CA GLN A 169 -22.21 -28.94 23.25
C GLN A 169 -22.01 -27.89 22.15
N LYS A 170 -21.36 -28.20 21.02
CA LYS A 170 -21.87 -29.00 19.88
C LYS A 170 -22.93 -28.22 19.08
N ARG A 171 -22.50 -27.17 18.37
CA ARG A 171 -23.31 -26.53 17.32
C ARG A 171 -23.55 -27.53 16.18
N LEU A 172 -24.81 -27.79 15.86
CA LEU A 172 -25.22 -28.10 14.49
C LEU A 172 -25.48 -26.79 13.74
N SER A 173 -25.45 -26.85 12.41
CA SER A 173 -25.69 -25.72 11.51
C SER A 173 -27.18 -25.54 11.19
N SER A 174 -27.67 -24.31 11.30
CA SER A 174 -28.94 -23.78 10.74
C SER A 174 -28.87 -22.24 10.81
N PRO A 175 -29.74 -21.50 10.09
CA PRO A 175 -29.31 -20.42 9.20
C PRO A 175 -29.00 -19.09 9.91
N ILE A 176 -28.52 -18.12 9.12
CA ILE A 176 -28.55 -16.70 9.50
C ILE A 176 -29.99 -16.35 9.84
N LYS A 177 -30.25 -15.94 11.10
CA LYS A 177 -31.47 -15.23 11.44
C LYS A 177 -31.25 -13.76 11.11
N GLU A 178 -32.16 -13.21 10.32
CA GLU A 178 -32.26 -11.76 10.12
C GLU A 178 -32.52 -11.09 11.48
N GLY A 179 -31.67 -10.15 11.84
CA GLY A 179 -31.79 -9.40 13.09
C GLY A 179 -32.97 -8.45 13.02
N HIS A 180 -34.12 -8.90 13.51
CA HIS A 180 -35.31 -8.05 13.63
C HIS A 180 -35.18 -7.24 14.93
N PHE A 181 -34.76 -5.99 14.81
CA PHE A 181 -34.54 -5.05 15.92
C PHE A 181 -35.79 -4.16 16.12
N PRO A 182 -36.58 -4.34 17.20
CA PRO A 182 -37.74 -3.50 17.47
C PRO A 182 -37.33 -2.11 17.96
N CYS A 183 -38.10 -1.09 17.56
CA CYS A 183 -37.98 0.25 18.09
C CYS A 183 -38.48 0.31 19.54
N PRO A 184 -37.78 0.99 20.47
CA PRO A 184 -38.28 1.21 21.83
C PRO A 184 -39.38 2.27 21.90
N MET A 185 -39.49 3.15 20.89
CA MET A 185 -40.43 4.28 20.87
C MET A 185 -41.72 3.99 20.09
N CYS A 186 -41.74 3.01 19.18
CA CYS A 186 -42.94 2.63 18.42
C CYS A 186 -42.91 1.16 17.97
N SER A 187 -44.00 0.69 17.36
CA SER A 187 -44.16 -0.72 16.93
C SER A 187 -43.34 -1.13 15.68
N LEU A 188 -42.46 -0.28 15.15
CA LEU A 188 -41.65 -0.62 13.98
C LEU A 188 -40.53 -1.62 14.35
N VAL A 189 -40.27 -2.57 13.47
CA VAL A 189 -39.20 -3.56 13.62
C VAL A 189 -38.31 -3.53 12.38
N CYS A 190 -37.04 -3.19 12.56
CA CYS A 190 -36.07 -2.96 11.49
C CYS A 190 -35.15 -4.18 11.33
N ASN A 191 -34.79 -4.55 10.10
CA ASN A 191 -33.94 -5.73 9.85
C ASN A 191 -32.43 -5.41 9.81
N ASP A 192 -32.06 -4.17 10.15
CA ASP A 192 -30.70 -3.66 10.24
C ASP A 192 -30.61 -2.68 11.44
N CYS A 193 -29.48 -2.66 12.15
CA CYS A 193 -29.31 -1.87 13.36
C CYS A 193 -29.03 -0.38 13.11
N PHE A 194 -28.47 -0.01 11.94
CA PHE A 194 -28.25 1.39 11.57
C PHE A 194 -29.57 2.04 11.15
N ILE A 195 -30.43 1.32 10.44
CA ILE A 195 -31.80 1.76 10.13
C ILE A 195 -32.63 1.95 11.42
N LEU A 196 -32.45 1.08 12.42
CA LEU A 196 -33.08 1.31 13.73
C LEU A 196 -32.51 2.57 14.41
N GLN A 197 -31.19 2.79 14.39
CA GLN A 197 -30.58 3.97 15.00
C GLN A 197 -31.12 5.27 14.37
N GLU A 198 -31.09 5.38 13.04
CA GLU A 198 -31.62 6.54 12.29
C GLU A 198 -33.12 6.75 12.59
N HIS A 199 -33.90 5.68 12.70
CA HIS A 199 -35.31 5.77 13.07
C HIS A 199 -35.54 6.23 14.52
N VAL A 200 -34.71 5.81 15.48
CA VAL A 200 -34.78 6.26 16.88
C VAL A 200 -34.32 7.71 17.03
N GLU A 201 -33.29 8.11 16.28
CA GLU A 201 -32.82 9.50 16.23
C GLU A 201 -33.89 10.45 15.65
N LEU A 202 -34.73 9.97 14.71
CA LEU A 202 -35.91 10.72 14.25
C LEU A 202 -36.99 10.89 15.33
N HIS A 203 -37.30 9.86 16.14
CA HIS A 203 -38.23 10.02 17.28
C HIS A 203 -37.72 11.04 18.31
N LEU A 204 -36.40 11.13 18.48
CA LEU A 204 -35.76 12.10 19.38
C LEU A 204 -35.69 13.52 18.78
N GLN A 205 -35.88 13.68 17.47
CA GLN A 205 -35.92 14.98 16.79
C GLN A 205 -37.35 15.53 16.66
N ASP A 206 -38.36 14.68 16.42
CA ASP A 206 -39.77 15.12 16.42
C ASP A 206 -40.24 15.56 17.83
N GLN A 207 -39.64 15.02 18.90
CA GLN A 207 -39.94 15.42 20.29
C GLN A 207 -39.55 16.87 20.63
N ASP A 208 -38.69 17.53 19.84
CA ASP A 208 -38.29 18.93 20.03
C ASP A 208 -39.12 19.94 19.21
N VAL A 209 -40.11 19.49 18.42
CA VAL A 209 -40.81 20.35 17.43
C VAL A 209 -42.33 20.37 17.55
N THR A 210 -43.00 19.36 18.13
CA THR A 210 -44.48 19.26 18.08
C THR A 210 -45.21 19.16 19.43
N GLU A 211 -45.41 20.30 20.10
CA GLU A 211 -46.65 20.52 20.88
C GLU A 211 -47.05 22.02 20.86
N GLY A 212 -47.58 22.47 19.73
CA GLY A 212 -47.76 23.91 19.43
C GLY A 212 -48.99 24.29 18.61
N ALA A 213 -49.99 23.42 18.47
CA ALA A 213 -51.31 23.75 17.91
C ALA A 213 -52.37 22.74 18.36
N GLY A 214 -53.52 23.21 18.84
CA GLY A 214 -54.67 22.36 19.18
C GLY A 214 -55.98 22.93 18.62
N LEU A 215 -57.02 22.09 18.54
CA LEU A 215 -58.44 22.49 18.44
C LEU A 215 -59.35 21.26 18.67
N ASP A 216 -60.47 21.47 19.37
CA ASP A 216 -61.44 20.42 19.75
C ASP A 216 -62.31 19.90 18.60
N VAL A 217 -62.92 18.72 18.81
CA VAL A 217 -64.39 18.52 18.75
C VAL A 217 -64.82 17.10 19.18
N GLY A 218 -65.80 17.00 20.09
CA GLY A 218 -66.99 16.15 19.84
C GLY A 218 -67.18 14.77 20.51
N THR A 219 -67.76 14.77 21.72
CA THR A 219 -68.94 13.95 22.14
C THR A 219 -68.92 12.39 22.21
N SER A 220 -69.06 11.88 23.46
CA SER A 220 -69.99 10.80 23.93
C SER A 220 -69.79 9.33 23.45
N THR A 221 -70.12 8.25 24.20
CA THR A 221 -70.90 8.07 25.46
C THR A 221 -70.55 6.73 26.16
N GLU A 222 -70.63 6.67 27.51
CA GLU A 222 -70.95 5.48 28.36
C GLU A 222 -70.08 4.18 28.30
N ALA A 223 -69.94 3.34 29.34
CA ALA A 223 -70.39 3.36 30.75
C ALA A 223 -69.53 2.44 31.66
N SER A 224 -69.67 2.59 33.00
CA SER A 224 -69.36 1.61 34.10
C SER A 224 -67.89 1.15 34.31
N SER A 225 -67.40 0.89 35.55
CA SER A 225 -67.92 1.08 36.92
C SER A 225 -66.84 0.85 38.00
N THR A 226 -67.01 1.45 39.19
CA THR A 226 -66.34 1.13 40.50
C THR A 226 -64.80 1.37 40.59
N SER A 227 -64.19 1.73 41.73
CA SER A 227 -64.65 1.99 43.11
C SER A 227 -63.79 3.07 43.84
N ASN A 228 -64.25 3.57 45.00
CA ASN A 228 -63.64 4.71 45.73
C ASN A 228 -62.35 4.38 46.51
N GLY A 229 -61.41 5.34 46.52
CA GLY A 229 -60.31 5.47 47.48
C GLY A 229 -60.10 6.94 47.86
N ARG A 230 -59.76 7.26 49.12
CA ARG A 230 -59.70 8.65 49.62
C ARG A 230 -58.46 9.40 49.12
N SER A 231 -58.66 10.63 48.66
CA SER A 231 -57.59 11.57 48.35
C SER A 231 -57.10 12.34 49.60
N GLY A 232 -55.79 12.53 49.69
CA GLY A 232 -55.13 13.42 50.64
C GLY A 232 -53.95 14.09 49.94
N VAL A 233 -54.21 15.24 49.31
CA VAL A 233 -53.21 15.93 48.46
C VAL A 233 -52.27 16.75 49.34
N ILE A 234 -50.98 16.42 49.31
CA ILE A 234 -49.91 17.30 49.80
C ILE A 234 -49.80 18.48 48.82
N ARG A 235 -49.95 19.70 49.34
CA ARG A 235 -49.71 20.94 48.58
C ARG A 235 -48.28 21.41 48.80
N TYR A 236 -47.70 21.98 47.75
CA TYR A 236 -46.29 22.38 47.72
C TYR A 236 -46.22 23.88 47.45
N GLU A 237 -45.81 24.68 48.43
CA GLU A 237 -45.82 26.15 48.33
C GLU A 237 -44.49 26.71 47.80
N CYS A 238 -44.58 27.68 46.89
CA CYS A 238 -43.42 28.36 46.32
C CYS A 238 -42.72 29.24 47.38
N PRO A 239 -41.42 29.03 47.68
CA PRO A 239 -40.72 29.81 48.70
C PRO A 239 -40.49 31.28 48.30
N MET A 240 -40.67 31.63 47.02
CA MET A 240 -40.37 32.98 46.50
C MET A 240 -41.62 33.85 46.24
N CYS A 241 -42.81 33.25 46.16
CA CYS A 241 -44.07 33.99 45.98
C CYS A 241 -45.30 33.40 46.71
N SER A 242 -45.12 32.33 47.50
CA SER A 242 -46.15 31.62 48.26
C SER A 242 -47.31 31.01 47.44
N LEU A 243 -47.10 30.75 46.14
CA LEU A 243 -48.08 30.05 45.31
C LEU A 243 -48.16 28.55 45.70
N SER A 244 -49.36 28.07 46.03
CA SER A 244 -49.62 26.66 46.39
C SER A 244 -49.77 25.79 45.13
N CYS A 245 -48.73 25.07 44.76
CA CYS A 245 -48.73 24.10 43.67
C CYS A 245 -49.32 22.74 44.09
N SER A 246 -49.89 22.02 43.11
CA SER A 246 -50.64 20.77 43.32
C SER A 246 -49.77 19.52 43.49
N ASN A 247 -48.51 19.61 43.08
CA ASN A 247 -47.50 18.55 43.09
C ASN A 247 -46.09 19.18 43.08
N SER A 248 -45.05 18.37 43.29
CA SER A 248 -43.66 18.86 43.35
C SER A 248 -43.08 19.29 42.01
N THR A 249 -43.49 18.68 40.88
CA THR A 249 -43.01 19.03 39.54
C THR A 249 -43.51 20.42 39.14
N SER A 250 -44.80 20.70 39.34
CA SER A 250 -45.36 22.03 39.09
C SER A 250 -44.93 23.10 40.11
N LEU A 251 -44.33 22.70 41.25
CA LEU A 251 -43.55 23.63 42.07
C LEU A 251 -42.17 23.88 41.44
N GLN A 252 -41.48 22.84 40.98
CA GLN A 252 -40.16 22.97 40.35
C GLN A 252 -40.20 23.86 39.09
N GLU A 253 -41.07 23.56 38.13
CA GLU A 253 -41.29 24.35 36.90
C GLU A 253 -41.53 25.84 37.22
N HIS A 254 -42.31 26.11 38.26
CA HIS A 254 -42.65 27.46 38.70
C HIS A 254 -41.50 28.18 39.43
N VAL A 255 -40.66 27.45 40.17
CA VAL A 255 -39.43 27.99 40.77
C VAL A 255 -38.36 28.23 39.69
N GLU A 256 -38.27 27.36 38.68
CA GLU A 256 -37.37 27.51 37.53
C GLU A 256 -37.75 28.75 36.71
N LEU A 257 -39.04 28.99 36.42
CA LEU A 257 -39.51 30.25 35.84
C LEU A 257 -39.12 31.49 36.66
N HIS A 258 -39.12 31.40 37.99
CA HIS A 258 -38.65 32.49 38.85
C HIS A 258 -37.12 32.70 38.78
N LEU A 259 -36.32 31.65 38.54
CA LEU A 259 -34.88 31.75 38.35
C LEU A 259 -34.54 32.34 36.96
N GLU A 260 -35.23 31.88 35.91
CA GLU A 260 -35.09 32.39 34.55
C GLU A 260 -35.45 33.88 34.46
N TYR A 261 -36.64 34.28 34.91
CA TYR A 261 -37.03 35.70 34.94
C TYR A 261 -36.25 36.52 35.98
N GLY A 262 -35.74 35.88 37.04
CA GLY A 262 -34.84 36.50 38.01
C GLY A 262 -33.52 36.96 37.37
N SER A 263 -32.99 36.18 36.41
CA SER A 263 -31.75 36.52 35.69
C SER A 263 -31.84 37.86 34.94
N ALA A 264 -33.03 38.23 34.45
CA ALA A 264 -33.28 39.49 33.73
C ALA A 264 -33.32 40.73 34.64
N SER A 265 -33.39 40.54 35.97
CA SER A 265 -33.47 41.62 36.96
C SER A 265 -32.18 41.79 37.79
N ALA A 266 -31.34 40.75 37.85
CA ALA A 266 -30.15 40.68 38.70
C ALA A 266 -28.89 41.39 38.13
N THR A 267 -29.03 42.62 37.62
CA THR A 267 -27.94 43.42 37.02
C THR A 267 -26.94 44.02 38.03
N GLY A 268 -26.56 43.24 39.07
CA GLY A 268 -25.69 43.71 40.17
C GLY A 268 -24.65 42.71 40.70
N HIS A 269 -24.92 41.39 40.73
CA HIS A 269 -24.04 40.41 41.38
C HIS A 269 -24.01 39.05 40.65
N SER A 270 -23.00 38.84 39.79
CA SER A 270 -22.62 37.50 39.25
C SER A 270 -21.30 37.48 38.45
N SER A 271 -20.73 38.64 38.09
CA SER A 271 -19.50 38.71 37.27
C SER A 271 -18.28 38.04 37.92
N GLU A 272 -18.22 38.00 39.25
CA GLU A 272 -17.13 37.35 39.99
C GLU A 272 -17.30 35.83 40.00
N ASP A 273 -18.52 35.32 40.22
CA ASP A 273 -18.84 33.89 40.22
C ASP A 273 -18.61 33.26 38.84
N LEU A 274 -19.01 33.94 37.75
CA LEU A 274 -18.72 33.49 36.37
C LEU A 274 -17.22 33.46 36.06
N THR A 275 -16.44 34.35 36.69
CA THR A 275 -14.97 34.37 36.54
C THR A 275 -14.33 33.25 37.37
N LEU A 276 -14.84 32.99 38.58
CA LEU A 276 -14.39 31.90 39.44
C LEU A 276 -14.71 30.52 38.83
N ALA A 277 -15.92 30.33 38.30
CA ALA A 277 -16.33 29.11 37.64
C ALA A 277 -15.43 28.78 36.43
N ARG A 278 -15.14 29.79 35.58
CA ARG A 278 -14.19 29.62 34.46
C ARG A 278 -12.79 29.26 34.96
N LYS A 279 -12.28 29.93 36.00
CA LYS A 279 -10.96 29.63 36.56
C LYS A 279 -10.87 28.21 37.13
N LEU A 280 -11.93 27.73 37.80
CA LEU A 280 -11.99 26.36 38.30
C LEU A 280 -11.99 25.34 37.15
N GLN A 281 -12.74 25.60 36.07
CA GLN A 281 -12.70 24.79 34.85
C GLN A 281 -11.30 24.79 34.22
N GLU A 282 -10.66 25.95 34.05
CA GLU A 282 -9.30 26.08 33.52
C GLU A 282 -8.27 25.29 34.38
N GLU A 283 -8.41 25.34 35.71
CA GLU A 283 -7.58 24.56 36.63
C GLU A 283 -7.85 23.05 36.56
N GLU A 284 -9.09 22.59 36.33
CA GLU A 284 -9.39 21.17 36.11
C GLU A 284 -8.89 20.68 34.75
N GLU A 285 -9.11 21.44 33.68
CA GLU A 285 -8.56 21.16 32.35
C GLU A 285 -7.03 21.13 32.34
N GLN A 286 -6.37 21.96 33.17
CA GLN A 286 -4.92 21.88 33.35
C GLN A 286 -4.51 20.58 34.06
N LYS A 287 -5.17 20.22 35.18
CA LYS A 287 -4.90 18.97 35.92
C LYS A 287 -5.12 17.73 35.04
N TRP A 288 -6.15 17.72 34.19
CA TRP A 288 -6.38 16.66 33.21
C TRP A 288 -5.25 16.57 32.17
N ARG A 289 -4.84 17.71 31.58
CA ARG A 289 -3.70 17.76 30.63
C ARG A 289 -2.38 17.30 31.25
N GLU A 290 -2.12 17.63 32.51
CA GLU A 290 -0.92 17.16 33.24
C GLU A 290 -0.94 15.65 33.48
N VAL A 291 -2.10 15.08 33.84
CA VAL A 291 -2.28 13.62 34.02
C VAL A 291 -2.16 12.88 32.69
N GLU A 292 -2.75 13.42 31.63
CA GLU A 292 -2.68 12.86 30.27
C GLU A 292 -1.25 12.91 29.73
N SER A 293 -0.60 14.07 29.74
CA SER A 293 0.79 14.24 29.28
C SER A 293 1.77 13.33 30.04
N ARG A 294 1.59 13.14 31.35
CA ARG A 294 2.40 12.17 32.13
C ARG A 294 2.17 10.73 31.65
N ARG A 295 0.91 10.35 31.38
CA ARG A 295 0.57 9.03 30.85
C ARG A 295 1.15 8.81 29.45
N GLU A 296 1.04 9.80 28.57
CA GLU A 296 1.63 9.76 27.23
C GLU A 296 3.15 9.63 27.30
N ALA A 297 3.83 10.41 28.14
CA ALA A 297 5.29 10.30 28.33
C ALA A 297 5.72 8.92 28.84
N GLU A 298 4.95 8.33 29.76
CA GLU A 298 5.15 6.97 30.23
C GLU A 298 4.94 5.93 29.12
N ASP A 299 3.82 5.99 28.39
CA ASP A 299 3.45 5.00 27.38
C ASP A 299 4.33 5.13 26.12
N PHE A 300 4.72 6.34 25.73
CA PHE A 300 5.73 6.61 24.71
C PHE A 300 7.09 5.99 25.09
N LYS A 301 7.55 6.16 26.34
CA LYS A 301 8.80 5.56 26.82
C LYS A 301 8.74 4.02 26.88
N LYS A 302 7.58 3.44 27.20
CA LYS A 302 7.33 1.99 27.10
C LYS A 302 7.42 1.51 25.65
N LEU A 303 6.82 2.25 24.71
CA LEU A 303 6.84 1.95 23.27
C LEU A 303 8.23 2.08 22.66
N GLN A 304 8.95 3.19 22.89
CA GLN A 304 10.35 3.35 22.45
C GLN A 304 11.19 2.14 22.84
N LYS A 305 11.10 1.72 24.12
CA LYS A 305 11.82 0.55 24.63
C LYS A 305 11.37 -0.77 24.00
N GLN A 306 10.08 -0.94 23.72
CA GLN A 306 9.55 -2.13 23.04
C GLN A 306 10.06 -2.24 21.59
N PHE A 307 10.26 -1.11 20.90
CA PHE A 307 10.75 -1.07 19.51
C PHE A 307 12.28 -0.89 19.39
N GLY A 308 13.01 -0.78 20.51
CA GLY A 308 14.47 -0.59 20.52
C GLY A 308 14.94 0.85 20.22
N LEU A 309 14.03 1.82 20.30
CA LEU A 309 14.22 3.24 19.99
C LEU A 309 14.44 4.10 21.26
N ASP A 310 14.82 3.49 22.38
CA ASP A 310 15.11 4.18 23.66
C ASP A 310 16.61 4.44 23.92
N ASN A 311 17.45 4.16 22.93
CA ASN A 311 18.92 4.22 22.96
C ASN A 311 19.60 3.48 24.14
N SER A 312 18.89 2.60 24.86
CA SER A 312 19.39 1.92 26.08
C SER A 312 20.49 0.87 25.85
N GLY A 313 20.77 0.57 24.57
CA GLY A 313 21.96 -0.12 24.09
C GLY A 313 21.68 -1.33 23.18
N GLY A 314 22.34 -1.36 22.02
CA GLY A 314 22.21 -2.45 21.05
C GLY A 314 22.96 -3.75 21.39
N TYR A 315 23.07 -4.64 20.39
CA TYR A 315 23.57 -6.02 20.45
C TYR A 315 24.68 -6.30 21.47
N ARG A 316 25.81 -5.57 21.38
CA ARG A 316 26.96 -5.74 22.28
C ARG A 316 26.59 -5.53 23.75
N LYS A 317 25.90 -4.42 24.07
CA LYS A 317 25.48 -4.09 25.44
C LYS A 317 24.49 -5.13 25.98
N GLN A 318 23.59 -5.68 25.14
CA GLN A 318 22.69 -6.75 25.55
C GLN A 318 23.43 -8.08 25.81
N LEU A 319 24.31 -8.50 24.89
CA LEU A 319 25.06 -9.76 25.00
C LEU A 319 25.96 -9.75 26.24
N GLU A 320 26.70 -8.65 26.45
CA GLU A 320 27.57 -8.43 27.61
C GLU A 320 26.78 -8.52 28.93
N ARG A 321 25.70 -7.75 29.08
CA ARG A 321 24.78 -7.81 30.24
C ARG A 321 24.20 -9.22 30.48
N ASN A 322 23.92 -9.99 29.44
CA ASN A 322 23.38 -11.34 29.56
C ASN A 322 24.44 -12.38 29.96
N MET A 323 25.69 -12.20 29.54
CA MET A 323 26.82 -13.01 30.01
C MET A 323 27.19 -12.68 31.47
N GLU A 324 27.20 -11.40 31.86
CA GLU A 324 27.36 -10.96 33.26
C GLU A 324 26.34 -11.65 34.17
N ARG A 325 25.05 -11.57 33.81
CA ARG A 325 23.95 -12.25 34.51
C ARG A 325 24.12 -13.77 34.58
N ALA A 326 24.78 -14.40 33.61
CA ALA A 326 25.07 -15.84 33.66
C ALA A 326 26.17 -16.15 34.67
N VAL A 327 27.22 -15.31 34.77
CA VAL A 327 28.25 -15.41 35.80
C VAL A 327 27.65 -15.20 37.20
N SER A 328 26.84 -14.15 37.39
CA SER A 328 26.18 -13.89 38.69
C SER A 328 25.21 -14.99 39.15
N ARG A 329 24.73 -15.84 38.23
CA ARG A 329 23.89 -17.01 38.54
C ARG A 329 24.67 -18.33 38.62
N GLY A 330 26.00 -18.30 38.53
CA GLY A 330 26.83 -19.51 38.51
C GLY A 330 26.66 -20.39 37.27
N GLN A 331 26.07 -19.85 36.19
CA GLN A 331 25.80 -20.54 34.93
C GLN A 331 26.95 -20.40 33.91
N MET A 332 27.96 -19.59 34.23
CA MET A 332 29.15 -19.34 33.42
C MET A 332 30.31 -19.02 34.37
N VAL A 333 31.51 -19.53 34.10
CA VAL A 333 32.71 -19.18 34.89
C VAL A 333 33.37 -17.90 34.36
N PRO A 334 34.01 -17.05 35.19
CA PRO A 334 34.61 -15.79 34.73
C PRO A 334 35.62 -15.95 33.57
N ALA A 335 36.43 -17.02 33.57
CA ALA A 335 37.34 -17.31 32.46
C ALA A 335 36.61 -17.58 31.13
N GLU A 336 35.41 -18.18 31.19
CA GLU A 336 34.57 -18.41 30.01
C GLU A 336 33.91 -17.10 29.54
N PHE A 337 33.51 -16.23 30.48
CA PHE A 337 33.02 -14.88 30.18
C PHE A 337 34.07 -14.08 29.40
N HIS A 338 35.31 -14.01 29.90
CA HIS A 338 36.38 -13.25 29.22
C HIS A 338 36.70 -13.80 27.82
N ARG A 339 36.72 -15.13 27.65
CA ARG A 339 36.86 -15.77 26.33
C ARG A 339 35.70 -15.40 25.40
N LYS A 340 34.45 -15.63 25.82
CA LYS A 340 33.26 -15.30 25.01
C LYS A 340 33.16 -13.81 24.66
N ARG A 341 33.64 -12.93 25.55
CA ARG A 341 33.76 -11.49 25.31
C ARG A 341 34.82 -11.17 24.25
N ALA A 342 35.95 -11.89 24.23
CA ALA A 342 36.94 -11.77 23.17
C ALA A 342 36.40 -12.27 21.82
N ASP A 343 35.82 -13.49 21.78
CA ASP A 343 35.18 -14.04 20.57
C ASP A 343 34.12 -13.07 19.98
N MET A 344 33.33 -12.45 20.86
CA MET A 344 32.33 -11.44 20.50
C MET A 344 32.98 -10.19 19.88
N LEU A 345 34.04 -9.66 20.48
CA LEU A 345 34.73 -8.48 19.97
C LEU A 345 35.40 -8.75 18.60
N GLU A 346 35.91 -9.96 18.38
CA GLU A 346 36.48 -10.39 17.09
C GLU A 346 35.41 -10.55 16.00
N SER A 347 34.25 -11.15 16.29
CA SER A 347 33.09 -11.22 15.39
C SER A 347 32.50 -9.82 15.08
N LEU A 348 32.55 -8.89 16.04
CA LEU A 348 32.14 -7.50 15.83
C LEU A 348 33.15 -6.73 14.96
N ALA A 349 34.45 -6.89 15.19
CA ALA A 349 35.51 -6.20 14.43
C ALA A 349 35.62 -6.71 12.98
N SER A 350 35.43 -8.01 12.76
CA SER A 350 35.36 -8.59 11.41
C SER A 350 34.03 -8.33 10.68
N GLY A 351 32.97 -7.99 11.42
CA GLY A 351 31.62 -7.82 10.88
C GLY A 351 30.94 -9.11 10.42
N VAL A 352 31.49 -10.29 10.73
CA VAL A 352 31.00 -11.61 10.29
C VAL A 352 30.27 -12.32 11.43
N ASP A 353 29.14 -12.97 11.13
CA ASP A 353 28.38 -13.74 12.12
C ASP A 353 29.17 -14.99 12.57
N ASP A 354 29.22 -15.23 13.89
CA ASP A 354 30.02 -16.32 14.48
C ASP A 354 29.50 -17.73 14.15
N GLY A 355 28.33 -17.83 13.51
CA GLY A 355 27.73 -19.08 13.04
C GLY A 355 27.20 -19.98 14.14
N ARG A 356 27.29 -19.60 15.43
CA ARG A 356 26.86 -20.44 16.56
C ARG A 356 25.34 -20.61 16.61
N SER A 357 24.59 -19.68 16.02
CA SER A 357 23.13 -19.74 15.83
C SER A 357 22.70 -20.49 14.56
N LYS A 358 23.65 -20.93 13.71
CA LYS A 358 23.35 -21.50 12.39
C LYS A 358 22.98 -22.99 12.44
N THR A 359 22.06 -23.41 11.57
CA THR A 359 21.80 -24.82 11.26
C THR A 359 21.68 -25.03 9.75
N SER A 360 22.55 -25.87 9.18
CA SER A 360 22.70 -26.14 7.74
C SER A 360 22.10 -27.48 7.30
N GLY A 361 21.92 -27.69 5.99
CA GLY A 361 21.46 -28.97 5.40
C GLY A 361 19.98 -29.27 5.63
N LEU A 362 19.20 -28.27 6.03
CA LEU A 362 17.80 -28.44 6.38
C LEU A 362 16.91 -28.66 5.15
N MET A 363 17.23 -28.04 4.01
CA MET A 363 16.41 -28.16 2.80
C MET A 363 16.56 -29.55 2.17
N GLU A 364 17.78 -30.10 2.11
CA GLU A 364 18.00 -31.49 1.71
C GLU A 364 17.28 -32.48 2.65
N ALA A 365 17.31 -32.26 3.97
CA ALA A 365 16.60 -33.10 4.94
C ALA A 365 15.07 -33.03 4.76
N LEU A 366 14.50 -31.84 4.52
CA LEU A 366 13.10 -31.67 4.12
C LEU A 366 12.79 -32.43 2.83
N TYR A 367 13.60 -32.27 1.78
CA TYR A 367 13.40 -32.95 0.50
C TYR A 367 13.31 -34.47 0.67
N ARG A 368 14.28 -35.06 1.40
CA ARG A 368 14.32 -36.50 1.73
C ARG A 368 13.08 -36.93 2.53
N TYR A 369 12.61 -36.13 3.49
CA TYR A 369 11.39 -36.38 4.26
C TYR A 369 10.13 -36.38 3.38
N TYR A 370 9.93 -35.36 2.53
CA TYR A 370 8.73 -35.29 1.68
C TYR A 370 8.69 -36.40 0.62
N GLN A 371 9.86 -36.86 0.16
CA GLN A 371 9.99 -37.96 -0.79
C GLN A 371 9.57 -39.31 -0.17
N ARG A 372 9.73 -39.49 1.14
CA ARG A 372 9.45 -40.74 1.87
C ARG A 372 8.12 -40.72 2.64
N ASP A 373 7.97 -39.78 3.56
CA ASP A 373 7.08 -39.94 4.72
C ASP A 373 5.77 -39.12 4.62
N ALA A 374 5.77 -38.06 3.80
CA ALA A 374 4.64 -37.12 3.71
C ALA A 374 3.51 -37.66 2.80
N SER A 375 2.70 -38.61 3.28
CA SER A 375 1.55 -39.16 2.54
C SER A 375 0.35 -38.21 2.41
N ASP A 376 0.28 -37.16 3.24
CA ASP A 376 -0.79 -36.14 3.21
C ASP A 376 -0.62 -35.09 2.09
N CYS A 377 0.50 -35.13 1.37
CA CYS A 377 0.98 -34.08 0.48
C CYS A 377 0.97 -34.54 -0.98
N ALA A 378 0.24 -33.83 -1.85
CA ALA A 378 0.21 -34.10 -3.28
C ALA A 378 1.43 -33.50 -3.99
N HIS A 379 1.70 -32.22 -3.71
CA HIS A 379 2.91 -31.52 -4.16
C HIS A 379 3.47 -30.68 -3.02
N VAL A 380 4.80 -30.54 -2.98
CA VAL A 380 5.49 -29.54 -2.15
C VAL A 380 6.57 -28.88 -3.00
N TRP A 381 6.67 -27.56 -2.86
CA TRP A 381 7.75 -26.76 -3.44
C TRP A 381 8.59 -26.18 -2.31
N LEU A 382 9.90 -26.36 -2.41
CA LEU A 382 10.90 -25.91 -1.43
C LEU A 382 11.81 -24.86 -2.07
N CYS A 383 12.21 -23.85 -1.30
CA CYS A 383 13.23 -22.88 -1.72
C CYS A 383 14.61 -23.53 -1.88
N ALA A 384 15.54 -22.84 -2.54
CA ALA A 384 16.94 -23.23 -2.66
C ALA A 384 17.63 -23.43 -1.28
N GLU A 385 18.79 -24.08 -1.26
CA GLU A 385 19.47 -24.46 0.00
C GLU A 385 19.67 -23.22 0.91
N THR A 386 19.12 -23.30 2.12
CA THR A 386 18.92 -22.18 3.03
C THR A 386 19.31 -22.61 4.43
N ASP A 387 20.24 -21.87 5.04
CA ASP A 387 20.60 -22.08 6.44
C ASP A 387 19.53 -21.45 7.34
N HIS A 388 19.24 -22.11 8.46
CA HIS A 388 18.49 -21.47 9.55
C HIS A 388 19.45 -20.69 10.45
N TYR A 389 19.04 -19.50 10.89
CA TYR A 389 19.74 -18.69 11.89
C TYR A 389 18.79 -18.37 13.06
N SER A 390 19.13 -18.82 14.26
CA SER A 390 18.39 -18.47 15.48
C SER A 390 18.81 -17.12 16.05
N SER A 391 17.99 -16.50 16.89
CA SER A 391 18.48 -15.41 17.74
C SER A 391 19.51 -15.90 18.76
N SER A 392 20.54 -15.07 18.98
CA SER A 392 21.54 -15.22 20.06
C SER A 392 21.13 -14.40 21.28
N GLU A 393 21.78 -14.59 22.44
CA GLU A 393 21.47 -13.80 23.65
C GLU A 393 21.69 -12.27 23.48
N GLY A 394 22.41 -11.83 22.43
CA GLY A 394 22.57 -10.42 22.07
C GLY A 394 21.41 -9.80 21.29
N ASP A 395 20.66 -10.60 20.52
CA ASP A 395 19.54 -10.13 19.67
C ASP A 395 18.17 -10.71 20.07
N LYS A 396 18.15 -11.61 21.06
CA LYS A 396 16.93 -12.23 21.61
C LYS A 396 15.91 -11.18 22.05
N GLY A 397 14.74 -11.22 21.43
CA GLY A 397 13.60 -10.31 21.69
C GLY A 397 13.34 -9.28 20.59
N TRP A 398 14.33 -8.96 19.74
CA TRP A 398 14.20 -7.94 18.69
C TRP A 398 14.87 -8.32 17.35
N GLY A 399 15.81 -9.26 17.35
CA GLY A 399 16.66 -9.64 16.23
C GLY A 399 15.97 -10.32 15.03
N CYS A 400 14.66 -10.56 15.08
CA CYS A 400 13.97 -11.42 14.11
C CYS A 400 14.18 -10.98 12.66
N GLY A 401 14.03 -9.69 12.34
CA GLY A 401 14.25 -9.18 10.98
C GLY A 401 15.65 -9.47 10.46
N TYR A 402 16.67 -9.13 11.24
CA TYR A 402 18.08 -9.37 10.93
C TYR A 402 18.39 -10.87 10.74
N ARG A 403 17.82 -11.76 11.57
CA ARG A 403 17.99 -13.21 11.43
C ARG A 403 17.29 -13.79 10.19
N ASN A 404 16.10 -13.31 9.85
CA ASN A 404 15.44 -13.69 8.59
C ASN A 404 16.18 -13.16 7.35
N PHE A 405 16.81 -11.98 7.44
CA PHE A 405 17.72 -11.46 6.41
C PHE A 405 18.96 -12.36 6.25
N GLN A 406 19.61 -12.79 7.34
CA GLN A 406 20.70 -13.76 7.28
C GLN A 406 20.29 -15.09 6.62
N MET A 407 19.08 -15.61 6.92
CA MET A 407 18.55 -16.82 6.28
C MET A 407 18.37 -16.63 4.76
N LEU A 408 17.72 -15.53 4.34
CA LEU A 408 17.57 -15.17 2.93
C LEU A 408 18.93 -15.06 2.22
N LEU A 409 19.84 -14.28 2.80
CA LEU A 409 21.17 -14.02 2.25
C LEU A 409 22.00 -15.30 2.11
N SER A 410 21.89 -16.25 3.05
CA SER A 410 22.53 -17.57 2.94
C SER A 410 22.10 -18.36 1.70
N SER A 411 20.87 -18.16 1.22
CA SER A 411 20.35 -18.78 0.01
C SER A 411 20.95 -18.10 -1.24
N LEU A 412 20.99 -16.76 -1.25
CA LEU A 412 21.57 -15.99 -2.36
C LEU A 412 23.06 -16.28 -2.56
N HIS A 413 23.83 -16.45 -1.48
CA HIS A 413 25.26 -16.81 -1.55
C HIS A 413 25.54 -18.17 -2.25
N ARG A 414 24.50 -19.01 -2.44
CA ARG A 414 24.60 -20.29 -3.16
C ARG A 414 24.06 -20.22 -4.60
N MET A 415 23.75 -19.03 -5.11
CA MET A 415 23.24 -18.80 -6.46
C MET A 415 24.28 -18.09 -7.32
N GLU A 416 24.65 -18.68 -8.46
CA GLU A 416 25.65 -18.13 -9.39
C GLU A 416 25.35 -16.68 -9.82
N GLN A 417 24.06 -16.35 -9.97
CA GLN A 417 23.56 -15.01 -10.32
C GLN A 417 23.92 -13.93 -9.29
N HIS A 418 24.16 -14.30 -8.03
CA HIS A 418 24.44 -13.37 -6.93
C HIS A 418 25.91 -13.43 -6.46
N SER A 419 26.81 -13.90 -7.33
CA SER A 419 28.25 -14.07 -7.08
C SER A 419 29.04 -12.79 -6.74
N LEU A 420 28.41 -11.62 -6.82
CA LEU A 420 28.95 -10.32 -6.38
C LEU A 420 28.71 -10.02 -4.88
N LEU A 421 27.95 -10.85 -4.15
CA LEU A 421 27.71 -10.68 -2.72
C LEU A 421 28.95 -11.03 -1.88
N PRO A 422 29.09 -10.47 -0.66
CA PRO A 422 30.18 -10.82 0.26
C PRO A 422 30.22 -12.32 0.54
N VAL A 423 31.41 -12.93 0.60
CA VAL A 423 31.55 -14.40 0.75
C VAL A 423 30.95 -14.93 2.07
N SER A 424 30.89 -14.11 3.11
CA SER A 424 30.45 -14.46 4.47
C SER A 424 29.18 -13.71 4.88
N VAL A 425 28.32 -14.37 5.68
CA VAL A 425 27.10 -13.76 6.24
C VAL A 425 27.47 -12.75 7.35
N PRO A 426 27.01 -11.49 7.27
CA PRO A 426 27.35 -10.44 8.23
C PRO A 426 26.71 -10.66 9.61
N SER A 427 27.40 -10.20 10.66
CA SER A 427 26.88 -10.15 12.03
C SER A 427 25.77 -9.11 12.18
N ILE A 428 24.95 -9.21 13.23
CA ILE A 428 23.76 -8.34 13.40
C ILE A 428 24.12 -6.84 13.35
N PRO A 429 25.19 -6.34 14.03
CA PRO A 429 25.59 -4.94 13.92
C PRO A 429 26.16 -4.56 12.54
N ARG A 430 26.75 -5.51 11.79
CA ARG A 430 27.14 -5.24 10.40
C ARG A 430 25.91 -5.16 9.48
N VAL A 431 24.83 -5.89 9.76
CA VAL A 431 23.54 -5.69 9.06
C VAL A 431 22.94 -4.32 9.38
N GLN A 432 23.03 -3.86 10.64
CA GLN A 432 22.61 -2.50 11.02
C GLN A 432 23.41 -1.44 10.24
N ALA A 433 24.75 -1.53 10.24
CA ALA A 433 25.61 -0.65 9.47
C ALA A 433 25.35 -0.70 7.95
N LEU A 434 25.02 -1.87 7.39
CA LEU A 434 24.64 -2.01 5.96
C LEU A 434 23.30 -1.33 5.63
N ILE A 435 22.37 -1.24 6.59
CA ILE A 435 21.10 -0.51 6.44
C ILE A 435 21.37 1.01 6.54
N GLU A 436 22.20 1.44 7.48
CA GLU A 436 22.64 2.83 7.63
C GLU A 436 23.43 3.32 6.39
N GLU A 437 24.33 2.49 5.85
CA GLU A 437 25.03 2.71 4.57
C GLU A 437 24.08 2.80 3.37
N ALA A 438 22.95 2.08 3.40
CA ALA A 438 21.93 2.14 2.35
C ALA A 438 21.08 3.41 2.46
N TRP A 439 20.68 3.82 3.66
CA TRP A 439 20.02 5.10 3.91
C TRP A 439 20.91 6.29 3.50
N ALA A 440 22.21 6.24 3.81
CA ALA A 440 23.19 7.23 3.36
C ALA A 440 23.39 7.26 1.83
N GLN A 441 23.01 6.20 1.11
CA GLN A 441 22.96 6.14 -0.35
C GLN A 441 21.59 6.58 -0.94
N GLY A 442 20.65 7.02 -0.10
CA GLY A 442 19.30 7.42 -0.52
C GLY A 442 18.33 6.25 -0.76
N ALA A 443 18.60 5.04 -0.23
CA ALA A 443 17.66 3.93 -0.36
C ALA A 443 16.48 4.06 0.62
N ASP A 444 15.29 4.37 0.10
CA ASP A 444 14.04 4.43 0.87
C ASP A 444 13.44 3.02 1.15
N PRO A 445 12.72 2.81 2.27
CA PRO A 445 11.94 1.59 2.55
C PRO A 445 10.93 1.13 1.48
N GLN A 446 10.59 1.92 0.45
CA GLN A 446 9.77 1.50 -0.70
C GLN A 446 10.51 0.54 -1.67
N ALA A 447 11.16 -0.49 -1.12
CA ALA A 447 11.44 -1.70 -1.86
C ALA A 447 10.12 -2.33 -2.37
N ARG A 448 10.20 -3.24 -3.35
CA ARG A 448 9.05 -3.96 -3.91
C ARG A 448 8.50 -5.00 -2.93
N ILE A 449 7.83 -4.51 -1.89
CA ILE A 449 7.14 -5.27 -0.84
C ILE A 449 5.72 -5.57 -1.31
N VAL A 450 5.26 -6.82 -1.18
CA VAL A 450 3.85 -7.17 -1.44
C VAL A 450 3.09 -7.14 -0.11
N ASP A 451 2.15 -6.20 0.01
CA ASP A 451 1.40 -5.95 1.25
C ASP A 451 0.00 -6.59 1.23
N PHE A 452 -0.17 -7.63 2.03
CA PHE A 452 -1.46 -8.23 2.36
C PHE A 452 -2.10 -7.47 3.54
N HIS A 453 -2.46 -6.22 3.28
CA HIS A 453 -2.87 -5.20 4.25
C HIS A 453 -4.16 -5.50 5.05
N ARG A 454 -4.91 -6.53 4.66
CA ARG A 454 -6.12 -7.05 5.33
C ARG A 454 -6.34 -8.53 4.99
N PRO A 455 -7.05 -9.31 5.83
CA PRO A 455 -7.43 -10.68 5.49
C PRO A 455 -8.31 -10.73 4.23
N THR A 456 -8.26 -11.85 3.51
CA THR A 456 -8.89 -12.01 2.19
C THR A 456 -9.74 -13.29 2.10
N GLY A 457 -10.15 -13.84 3.23
CA GLY A 457 -10.82 -15.15 3.31
C GLY A 457 -11.49 -15.38 4.66
N PRO A 458 -12.39 -16.40 4.74
CA PRO A 458 -13.27 -16.61 5.89
C PRO A 458 -12.50 -16.74 7.22
N GLY A 459 -13.04 -16.12 8.27
CA GLY A 459 -12.48 -16.17 9.62
C GLY A 459 -11.04 -15.61 9.70
N ASP A 460 -10.82 -14.44 9.12
CA ASP A 460 -9.57 -13.68 9.17
C ASP A 460 -8.36 -14.45 8.58
N THR A 461 -8.57 -15.09 7.43
CA THR A 461 -7.53 -15.85 6.73
C THR A 461 -7.01 -15.12 5.48
N HIS A 462 -5.73 -15.31 5.18
CA HIS A 462 -5.04 -14.64 4.06
C HIS A 462 -4.91 -15.56 2.84
N LEU A 463 -6.05 -15.85 2.18
CA LEU A 463 -6.09 -16.71 0.99
C LEU A 463 -5.17 -16.21 -0.14
N ARG A 464 -5.19 -14.90 -0.45
CA ARG A 464 -4.35 -14.32 -1.52
C ARG A 464 -2.85 -14.46 -1.23
N MET A 465 -2.43 -14.36 0.04
CA MET A 465 -1.03 -14.58 0.42
C MET A 465 -0.59 -16.02 0.18
N PHE A 466 -1.41 -17.01 0.55
CA PHE A 466 -1.09 -18.43 0.35
C PHE A 466 -1.02 -18.79 -1.14
N GLU A 467 -1.93 -18.27 -1.96
CA GLU A 467 -1.92 -18.50 -3.40
C GLU A 467 -0.77 -17.75 -4.09
N TRP A 468 -0.43 -16.52 -3.68
CA TRP A 468 0.73 -15.78 -4.19
C TRP A 468 2.06 -16.51 -3.90
N VAL A 469 2.24 -17.01 -2.67
CA VAL A 469 3.41 -17.82 -2.28
C VAL A 469 3.47 -19.13 -3.09
N LYS A 470 2.31 -19.77 -3.34
CA LYS A 470 2.22 -20.94 -4.24
C LYS A 470 2.60 -20.58 -5.67
N GLN A 471 2.15 -19.44 -6.20
CA GLN A 471 2.51 -18.97 -7.54
C GLN A 471 4.02 -18.72 -7.64
N TYR A 472 4.62 -18.00 -6.70
CA TYR A 472 6.08 -17.77 -6.64
C TYR A 472 6.87 -19.07 -6.77
N PHE A 473 6.65 -20.05 -5.88
CA PHE A 473 7.42 -21.31 -5.90
C PHE A 473 7.06 -22.26 -7.04
N SER A 474 5.85 -22.20 -7.62
CA SER A 474 5.42 -23.10 -8.71
C SER A 474 5.72 -22.57 -10.12
N HIS A 475 5.89 -21.27 -10.32
CA HIS A 475 6.10 -20.67 -11.66
C HIS A 475 7.36 -21.24 -12.36
N SER A 476 8.42 -21.55 -11.59
CA SER A 476 9.66 -22.15 -12.09
C SER A 476 9.51 -23.58 -12.63
N ALA A 477 8.46 -24.31 -12.25
CA ALA A 477 8.29 -25.74 -12.57
C ALA A 477 7.54 -26.03 -13.89
N SER A 478 6.97 -25.01 -14.53
CA SER A 478 5.79 -25.18 -15.41
C SER A 478 6.05 -25.26 -16.92
N ARG A 479 7.31 -25.42 -17.39
CA ARG A 479 7.65 -25.27 -18.83
C ARG A 479 8.12 -26.52 -19.59
N SER A 480 8.36 -27.68 -18.96
CA SER A 480 8.95 -28.83 -19.68
C SER A 480 8.51 -30.24 -19.26
N ALA A 481 7.76 -30.41 -18.16
CA ALA A 481 7.38 -31.73 -17.65
C ALA A 481 5.90 -32.06 -17.94
N ARG A 482 5.62 -33.28 -18.44
CA ARG A 482 4.24 -33.77 -18.66
C ARG A 482 3.51 -34.16 -17.36
N LEU A 483 4.25 -34.34 -16.27
CA LEU A 483 3.76 -34.59 -14.92
C LEU A 483 4.67 -33.83 -13.94
N LEU A 484 4.09 -33.11 -12.98
CA LEU A 484 4.85 -32.47 -11.90
C LEU A 484 5.26 -33.52 -10.86
N PRO A 485 6.51 -33.50 -10.34
CA PRO A 485 6.92 -34.39 -9.28
C PRO A 485 6.25 -34.00 -7.94
N LYS A 486 6.16 -34.97 -7.02
CA LYS A 486 5.63 -34.76 -5.67
C LYS A 486 6.43 -33.73 -4.86
N VAL A 487 7.74 -33.68 -5.08
CA VAL A 487 8.68 -32.79 -4.36
C VAL A 487 9.46 -32.00 -5.41
N VAL A 488 9.34 -30.67 -5.36
CA VAL A 488 10.08 -29.74 -6.21
C VAL A 488 11.07 -28.97 -5.33
N GLN A 489 12.36 -29.24 -5.52
CA GLN A 489 13.42 -28.35 -5.03
C GLN A 489 13.59 -27.24 -6.06
N THR A 490 13.29 -25.99 -5.70
CA THR A 490 13.39 -24.84 -6.61
C THR A 490 14.77 -24.18 -6.53
N THR A 491 15.11 -23.37 -7.53
CA THR A 491 16.25 -22.44 -7.52
C THR A 491 15.90 -21.09 -6.88
N LEU A 492 14.69 -20.92 -6.35
CA LEU A 492 14.20 -19.64 -5.84
C LEU A 492 14.57 -19.45 -4.36
N PRO A 493 14.94 -18.22 -3.92
CA PRO A 493 15.24 -17.95 -2.52
C PRO A 493 13.98 -18.06 -1.63
N PRO A 494 14.16 -18.21 -0.30
CA PRO A 494 13.07 -18.13 0.66
C PRO A 494 12.46 -16.72 0.66
N ILE A 495 11.21 -16.60 1.09
CA ILE A 495 10.48 -15.32 1.13
C ILE A 495 10.53 -14.78 2.56
N TYR A 496 10.88 -13.51 2.75
CA TYR A 496 10.77 -12.84 4.05
C TYR A 496 9.30 -12.52 4.33
N LEU A 497 8.80 -12.82 5.53
CA LEU A 497 7.41 -12.61 5.95
C LEU A 497 7.35 -11.79 7.25
N GLN A 498 6.83 -10.57 7.16
CA GLN A 498 6.58 -9.66 8.28
C GLN A 498 5.12 -9.72 8.75
N HIS A 499 4.92 -9.53 10.05
CA HIS A 499 3.68 -8.99 10.61
C HIS A 499 3.99 -8.09 11.80
N GLN A 500 2.96 -7.52 12.44
CA GLN A 500 3.13 -6.77 13.69
C GLN A 500 3.91 -7.60 14.72
N GLY A 501 5.07 -7.08 15.16
CA GLY A 501 5.87 -7.61 16.27
C GLY A 501 6.76 -8.83 16.00
N HIS A 502 6.71 -9.49 14.84
CA HIS A 502 7.63 -10.60 14.51
C HIS A 502 7.76 -10.84 13.00
N SER A 503 8.86 -11.47 12.58
CA SER A 503 9.06 -11.91 11.19
C SER A 503 9.63 -13.33 11.10
N ARG A 504 9.40 -13.99 9.96
CA ARG A 504 9.74 -15.38 9.67
C ARG A 504 10.18 -15.54 8.21
N SER A 505 10.85 -16.63 7.86
CA SER A 505 11.20 -16.96 6.47
C SER A 505 10.34 -18.10 5.95
N ILE A 506 9.65 -17.88 4.83
CA ILE A 506 8.91 -18.93 4.11
C ILE A 506 9.90 -19.72 3.27
N ILE A 507 10.11 -20.99 3.63
CA ILE A 507 11.06 -21.90 2.96
C ILE A 507 10.39 -22.89 2.00
N GLY A 508 9.06 -22.85 1.89
CA GLY A 508 8.30 -23.66 0.95
C GLY A 508 6.80 -23.66 1.20
N VAL A 509 6.09 -24.38 0.35
CA VAL A 509 4.62 -24.49 0.34
C VAL A 509 4.19 -25.90 -0.04
N GLU A 510 3.25 -26.45 0.72
CA GLU A 510 2.62 -27.74 0.51
C GLU A 510 1.22 -27.55 -0.10
N GLN A 511 0.89 -28.33 -1.12
CA GLN A 511 -0.49 -28.60 -1.53
C GLN A 511 -0.89 -30.01 -1.05
N LYS A 512 -1.93 -30.08 -0.24
CA LYS A 512 -2.49 -31.33 0.28
C LYS A 512 -3.34 -32.05 -0.76
N VAL A 513 -3.53 -33.36 -0.56
CA VAL A 513 -4.36 -34.22 -1.44
C VAL A 513 -5.81 -33.72 -1.53
N ASN A 514 -6.31 -33.02 -0.50
CA ASN A 514 -7.63 -32.38 -0.50
C ASN A 514 -7.63 -30.93 -1.05
N GLY A 515 -6.56 -30.48 -1.71
CA GLY A 515 -6.40 -29.14 -2.28
C GLY A 515 -5.95 -28.05 -1.29
N ASN A 516 -6.00 -28.28 0.03
CA ASN A 516 -5.61 -27.27 1.01
C ASN A 516 -4.12 -26.90 0.93
N LEU A 517 -3.80 -25.64 1.19
CA LEU A 517 -2.42 -25.13 1.22
C LEU A 517 -1.88 -25.02 2.66
N SER A 518 -0.60 -25.34 2.85
CA SER A 518 0.16 -25.02 4.06
C SER A 518 1.56 -24.51 3.75
N LEU A 519 1.97 -23.42 4.41
CA LEU A 519 3.31 -22.84 4.28
C LEU A 519 4.29 -23.51 5.25
N LEU A 520 5.57 -23.56 4.89
CA LEU A 520 6.66 -23.99 5.75
C LEU A 520 7.44 -22.74 6.19
N LEU A 521 7.47 -22.47 7.50
CA LEU A 521 8.12 -21.30 8.06
C LEU A 521 9.32 -21.67 8.93
N PHE A 522 10.50 -21.15 8.59
CA PHE A 522 11.60 -21.01 9.53
C PHE A 522 11.35 -19.79 10.43
N ASP A 523 11.68 -19.95 11.71
CA ASP A 523 11.45 -18.94 12.75
C ASP A 523 12.74 -18.74 13.55
N PRO A 524 13.29 -17.52 13.67
CA PRO A 524 14.48 -17.25 14.47
C PRO A 524 14.36 -17.64 15.96
N ALA A 525 13.14 -17.85 16.46
CA ALA A 525 12.91 -18.28 17.85
C ALA A 525 13.25 -19.76 18.11
N PHE A 526 13.37 -20.62 17.10
CA PHE A 526 13.77 -22.03 17.30
C PHE A 526 15.28 -22.14 17.51
N ALA A 527 15.71 -22.84 18.56
CA ALA A 527 17.13 -23.02 18.84
C ALA A 527 17.79 -24.02 17.85
N PRO A 528 19.12 -23.96 17.62
CA PRO A 528 19.80 -24.87 16.68
C PRO A 528 19.65 -26.36 17.06
N GLY A 529 19.55 -26.66 18.35
CA GLY A 529 19.25 -28.01 18.84
C GLY A 529 17.84 -28.51 18.50
N GLU A 530 16.88 -27.61 18.30
CA GLU A 530 15.54 -27.95 17.83
C GLU A 530 15.50 -28.12 16.31
N MET A 531 16.15 -27.22 15.56
CA MET A 531 16.19 -27.28 14.09
C MET A 531 16.96 -28.50 13.59
N ARG A 532 18.02 -28.94 14.29
CA ARG A 532 18.71 -30.21 14.01
C ARG A 532 17.80 -31.45 14.07
N ARG A 533 16.61 -31.37 14.69
CA ARG A 533 15.61 -32.46 14.66
C ARG A 533 14.96 -32.66 13.29
N VAL A 534 15.16 -31.76 12.33
CA VAL A 534 14.79 -31.99 10.93
C VAL A 534 15.74 -33.00 10.26
N LEU A 535 16.99 -33.08 10.72
CA LEU A 535 18.04 -33.93 10.13
C LEU A 535 17.92 -35.41 10.54
N SER A 536 17.16 -35.73 11.59
CA SER A 536 16.91 -37.09 12.09
C SER A 536 15.54 -37.58 11.63
N GLN A 537 15.49 -38.76 11.00
CA GLN A 537 14.26 -39.34 10.45
C GLN A 537 13.15 -39.49 11.52
N ASP A 538 13.51 -40.00 12.71
CA ASP A 538 12.58 -40.22 13.83
C ASP A 538 11.95 -38.92 14.35
N THR A 539 12.62 -37.78 14.18
CA THR A 539 12.18 -36.49 14.74
C THR A 539 11.75 -35.46 13.70
N ALA A 540 12.04 -35.67 12.40
CA ALA A 540 11.65 -34.80 11.30
C ALA A 540 10.13 -34.60 11.25
N ALA A 541 9.35 -35.67 11.32
CA ALA A 541 7.88 -35.61 11.35
C ALA A 541 7.31 -34.84 12.56
N SER A 542 8.07 -34.69 13.65
CA SER A 542 7.69 -33.84 14.79
C SER A 542 8.05 -32.38 14.56
N MET A 543 9.15 -32.07 13.86
CA MET A 543 9.59 -30.69 13.62
C MET A 543 8.91 -30.07 12.41
N VAL A 544 8.62 -30.84 11.35
CA VAL A 544 7.79 -30.41 10.21
C VAL A 544 6.43 -29.90 10.67
N ARG A 545 5.78 -30.59 11.63
CA ARG A 545 4.53 -30.14 12.25
C ARG A 545 4.64 -28.80 13.00
N ARG A 546 5.84 -28.39 13.44
CA ARG A 546 6.09 -27.10 14.12
C ARG A 546 6.38 -25.97 13.14
N ILE A 547 7.07 -26.23 12.03
CA ILE A 547 7.32 -25.21 10.98
C ILE A 547 6.09 -24.98 10.10
N ARG A 548 5.31 -26.03 9.78
CA ARG A 548 4.08 -25.97 8.95
C ARG A 548 3.03 -25.01 9.53
N LYS A 549 2.40 -24.18 8.67
CA LYS A 549 1.25 -23.31 8.99
C LYS A 549 0.17 -23.46 7.93
N PHE A 550 -1.04 -23.80 8.37
CA PHE A 550 -2.26 -23.72 7.56
C PHE A 550 -2.84 -22.30 7.62
N LEU A 551 -3.78 -21.96 6.73
CA LEU A 551 -4.50 -20.67 6.70
C LEU A 551 -4.97 -20.19 8.07
N GLY A 552 -5.59 -21.08 8.86
CA GLY A 552 -6.08 -20.76 10.20
C GLY A 552 -5.00 -20.45 11.25
N GLY A 553 -3.72 -20.67 10.94
CA GLY A 553 -2.56 -20.36 11.78
C GLY A 553 -1.80 -19.08 11.39
N LEU A 554 -2.30 -18.32 10.41
CA LEU A 554 -1.77 -17.02 10.00
C LEU A 554 -2.91 -16.00 9.90
N LYS A 555 -3.23 -15.37 11.05
CA LYS A 555 -4.38 -14.47 11.25
C LYS A 555 -4.07 -13.04 11.74
N HIS A 556 -2.82 -12.57 11.68
CA HIS A 556 -2.56 -11.14 11.91
C HIS A 556 -3.30 -10.30 10.87
N ARG A 557 -3.73 -9.07 11.26
CA ARG A 557 -4.49 -8.15 10.39
C ARG A 557 -3.79 -7.91 9.05
N GLN A 558 -2.47 -7.81 9.07
CA GLN A 558 -1.61 -7.49 7.93
C GLN A 558 -0.42 -8.44 7.90
N TYR A 559 0.01 -8.79 6.68
CA TYR A 559 1.31 -9.40 6.40
C TYR A 559 1.98 -8.67 5.24
N GLN A 560 3.28 -8.43 5.34
CA GLN A 560 4.09 -7.94 4.22
C GLN A 560 5.11 -9.02 3.85
N VAL A 561 5.38 -9.18 2.55
CA VAL A 561 6.42 -10.11 2.08
C VAL A 561 7.45 -9.43 1.20
N VAL A 562 8.70 -9.87 1.34
CA VAL A 562 9.82 -9.49 0.46
C VAL A 562 10.35 -10.74 -0.20
N ALA A 563 10.40 -10.74 -1.53
CA ALA A 563 10.98 -11.80 -2.35
C ALA A 563 12.08 -11.20 -3.24
N VAL A 564 13.09 -12.01 -3.56
CA VAL A 564 14.18 -11.61 -4.46
C VAL A 564 13.93 -12.23 -5.83
N GLU A 565 13.99 -11.41 -6.87
CA GLU A 565 13.61 -11.79 -8.25
C GLU A 565 14.79 -11.76 -9.24
N GLY A 566 15.90 -11.14 -8.87
CA GLY A 566 17.10 -11.02 -9.70
C GLY A 566 18.07 -9.96 -9.16
N VAL A 567 19.10 -9.64 -9.95
CA VAL A 567 20.10 -8.60 -9.67
C VAL A 567 19.81 -7.36 -10.50
N LEU A 568 19.89 -6.19 -9.88
CA LEU A 568 19.75 -4.88 -10.52
C LEU A 568 21.09 -4.43 -11.11
N THR A 569 21.07 -3.85 -12.31
CA THR A 569 22.21 -3.12 -12.88
C THR A 569 22.52 -1.85 -12.06
N PRO A 570 23.74 -1.26 -12.18
CA PRO A 570 24.04 0.05 -11.59
C PRO A 570 23.06 1.13 -12.05
N GLU A 571 22.61 1.08 -13.30
CA GLU A 571 21.64 1.98 -13.90
C GLU A 571 20.24 1.80 -13.29
N GLU A 572 19.75 0.57 -13.15
CA GLU A 572 18.47 0.29 -12.48
C GLU A 572 18.52 0.68 -10.99
N LYS A 573 19.62 0.38 -10.28
CA LYS A 573 19.83 0.85 -8.91
C LYS A 573 19.84 2.38 -8.87
N GLN A 574 20.50 3.07 -9.80
CA GLN A 574 20.52 4.52 -9.81
C GLN A 574 19.15 5.11 -10.17
N CYS A 575 18.35 4.47 -11.03
CA CYS A 575 16.97 4.88 -11.29
C CYS A 575 16.09 4.71 -10.04
N LEU A 576 16.21 3.60 -9.33
CA LEU A 576 15.50 3.36 -8.05
C LEU A 576 15.92 4.37 -6.97
N ASN A 577 17.21 4.62 -6.80
CA ASN A 577 17.75 5.65 -5.91
C ASN A 577 17.43 7.09 -6.36
N LYS A 578 17.12 7.33 -7.64
CA LYS A 578 16.60 8.62 -8.15
C LYS A 578 15.10 8.79 -7.93
N SER A 579 14.35 7.70 -7.80
CA SER A 579 12.95 7.72 -7.36
C SER A 579 12.78 7.73 -5.83
N SER A 580 13.87 7.78 -5.05
CA SER A 580 13.84 7.80 -3.59
C SER A 580 14.72 8.93 -3.01
N GLY A 581 14.09 10.08 -2.74
CA GLY A 581 14.72 11.22 -2.07
C GLY A 581 13.99 12.52 -2.35
N GLU A 582 13.61 12.73 -3.61
CA GLU A 582 12.56 13.66 -4.01
C GLU A 582 11.23 12.88 -4.09
N THR A 583 10.12 13.47 -3.65
CA THR A 583 8.80 13.07 -4.17
C THR A 583 8.88 13.23 -5.69
N PRO A 584 8.52 12.22 -6.51
CA PRO A 584 8.72 12.27 -7.95
C PRO A 584 8.20 13.59 -8.52
N ASP A 585 9.11 14.36 -9.12
CA ASP A 585 8.92 15.78 -9.40
C ASP A 585 7.97 16.00 -10.60
N PHE A 586 6.67 15.84 -10.31
CA PHE A 586 5.56 15.87 -11.26
C PHE A 586 5.25 17.28 -11.75
N LYS A 587 6.13 17.80 -12.62
CA LYS A 587 6.01 19.11 -13.26
C LYS A 587 5.34 18.99 -14.64
N LEU A 588 4.63 20.05 -15.02
CA LEU A 588 4.13 20.20 -16.39
C LEU A 588 5.30 20.54 -17.33
N ILE A 589 5.57 19.67 -18.30
CA ILE A 589 6.62 19.85 -19.31
C ILE A 589 5.96 20.09 -20.68
N SER A 590 6.32 21.19 -21.36
CA SER A 590 5.70 21.52 -22.66
C SER A 590 6.48 20.91 -23.82
N HIS A 591 5.85 19.98 -24.53
CA HIS A 591 6.42 19.27 -25.67
C HIS A 591 5.62 19.56 -26.95
N ARG A 592 6.25 20.14 -27.97
CA ARG A 592 5.63 20.49 -29.27
C ARG A 592 4.31 21.27 -29.13
N GLY A 593 4.18 22.11 -28.10
CA GLY A 593 2.94 22.81 -27.74
C GLY A 593 1.85 21.87 -27.19
N PHE A 594 2.23 20.95 -26.30
CA PHE A 594 1.32 20.14 -25.49
C PHE A 594 1.98 19.89 -24.13
N ASN A 595 1.23 20.03 -23.04
CA ASN A 595 1.75 19.90 -21.68
C ASN A 595 1.59 18.45 -21.24
N LEU A 596 2.72 17.78 -21.07
CA LEU A 596 2.86 16.46 -20.46
C LEU A 596 3.16 16.60 -18.96
N ILE A 597 3.16 15.49 -18.24
CA ILE A 597 3.57 15.39 -16.83
C ILE A 597 4.86 14.57 -16.79
N SER A 598 5.94 15.12 -16.24
CA SER A 598 7.20 14.38 -16.02
C SER A 598 6.98 13.14 -15.15
N GLY A 599 7.80 12.10 -15.31
CA GLY A 599 7.66 10.82 -14.59
C GLY A 599 6.50 9.93 -15.06
N ILE A 600 5.38 10.50 -15.50
CA ILE A 600 4.23 9.76 -16.06
C ILE A 600 4.36 9.57 -17.58
N HIS A 601 4.83 10.60 -18.29
CA HIS A 601 4.90 10.65 -19.75
C HIS A 601 6.32 10.98 -20.22
N SER A 602 6.79 10.29 -21.27
CA SER A 602 8.04 10.64 -21.98
C SER A 602 7.69 11.37 -23.30
N PRO A 603 8.30 12.54 -23.59
CA PRO A 603 8.18 13.22 -24.88
C PRO A 603 8.54 12.31 -26.07
N GLU A 604 9.55 11.47 -25.91
CA GLU A 604 10.06 10.53 -26.91
C GLU A 604 9.07 9.40 -27.17
N VAL A 605 8.44 8.85 -26.12
CA VAL A 605 7.34 7.88 -26.25
C VAL A 605 6.14 8.54 -26.94
N VAL A 606 5.77 9.76 -26.54
CA VAL A 606 4.64 10.50 -27.12
C VAL A 606 4.83 10.79 -28.62
N ASP A 607 6.04 11.11 -29.07
CA ASP A 607 6.33 11.28 -30.50
C ASP A 607 6.35 9.95 -31.27
N LYS A 608 6.81 8.85 -30.65
CA LYS A 608 6.79 7.50 -31.26
C LYS A 608 5.38 7.01 -31.56
N ILE A 609 4.37 7.39 -30.78
CA ILE A 609 2.97 6.94 -30.93
C ILE A 609 2.45 7.15 -32.36
N GLN A 610 2.85 8.25 -33.04
CA GLN A 610 2.49 8.50 -34.44
C GLN A 610 2.80 7.30 -35.37
N ASN A 611 3.85 6.54 -35.07
CA ASN A 611 4.38 5.46 -35.90
C ASN A 611 3.92 4.05 -35.45
N PHE A 612 3.07 3.92 -34.42
CA PHE A 612 2.60 2.62 -33.96
C PHE A 612 1.73 1.95 -35.03
N GLU A 613 2.00 0.67 -35.32
CA GLU A 613 1.21 -0.11 -36.26
C GLU A 613 -0.23 -0.32 -35.75
N ILE A 614 -1.21 0.10 -36.55
CA ILE A 614 -2.64 -0.05 -36.28
C ILE A 614 -3.23 -1.22 -37.07
N ARG A 615 -4.03 -2.03 -36.38
CA ARG A 615 -4.84 -3.14 -36.88
C ARG A 615 -6.31 -2.70 -36.96
N ASP A 616 -7.08 -3.28 -37.88
CA ASP A 616 -8.47 -2.83 -38.14
C ASP A 616 -9.45 -3.09 -36.98
N SER A 617 -9.04 -3.89 -36.01
CA SER A 617 -9.77 -4.18 -34.77
C SER A 617 -9.31 -3.36 -33.55
N ASP A 618 -8.37 -2.43 -33.71
CA ASP A 618 -7.96 -1.54 -32.61
C ASP A 618 -9.01 -0.44 -32.37
N VAL A 619 -9.18 -0.04 -31.11
CA VAL A 619 -10.18 0.94 -30.68
C VAL A 619 -9.54 1.96 -29.72
N PHE A 620 -9.67 3.23 -30.07
CA PHE A 620 -9.12 4.36 -29.31
C PHE A 620 -10.24 5.22 -28.73
N VAL A 621 -10.28 5.32 -27.40
CA VAL A 621 -11.14 6.27 -26.68
C VAL A 621 -10.35 7.55 -26.43
N ILE A 622 -10.81 8.64 -27.02
CA ILE A 622 -10.15 9.94 -26.92
C ILE A 622 -11.01 10.87 -26.07
N THR A 623 -10.39 11.52 -25.09
CA THR A 623 -11.08 12.43 -24.16
C THR A 623 -10.18 13.58 -23.78
N TYR A 624 -10.70 14.80 -23.69
CA TYR A 624 -10.03 15.79 -22.84
C TYR A 624 -10.08 15.30 -21.37
N PRO A 625 -9.07 15.58 -20.52
CA PRO A 625 -9.10 15.20 -19.11
C PRO A 625 -10.43 15.49 -18.41
N LYS A 626 -10.94 14.52 -17.64
CA LYS A 626 -12.22 14.55 -16.90
C LYS A 626 -13.51 14.58 -17.76
N SER A 627 -13.44 14.28 -19.06
CA SER A 627 -14.61 14.12 -19.96
C SER A 627 -15.24 12.71 -20.00
N GLY A 628 -14.96 11.81 -19.05
CA GLY A 628 -15.64 10.51 -18.93
C GLY A 628 -14.81 9.26 -19.27
N THR A 629 -13.50 9.39 -19.42
CA THR A 629 -12.54 8.33 -19.82
C THR A 629 -12.73 6.99 -19.09
N ILE A 630 -12.87 7.01 -17.77
CA ILE A 630 -13.00 5.81 -16.94
C ILE A 630 -14.34 5.10 -17.16
N TRP A 631 -15.39 5.87 -17.49
CA TRP A 631 -16.71 5.35 -17.83
C TRP A 631 -16.64 4.56 -19.13
N MET A 632 -15.97 5.12 -20.14
CA MET A 632 -15.69 4.42 -21.40
C MET A 632 -14.82 3.18 -21.23
N GLN A 633 -13.82 3.21 -20.34
CA GLN A 633 -13.06 2.00 -20.00
C GLN A 633 -13.99 0.90 -19.47
N GLN A 634 -14.92 1.23 -18.56
CA GLN A 634 -15.88 0.27 -18.01
C GLN A 634 -16.83 -0.28 -19.07
N ILE A 635 -17.44 0.60 -19.89
CA ILE A 635 -18.39 0.23 -20.94
C ILE A 635 -17.73 -0.74 -21.93
N LEU A 636 -16.58 -0.37 -22.51
CA LEU A 636 -15.87 -1.20 -23.48
C LEU A 636 -15.37 -2.51 -22.87
N SER A 637 -14.87 -2.45 -21.63
CA SER A 637 -14.45 -3.63 -20.89
C SER A 637 -15.59 -4.64 -20.69
N LEU A 638 -16.82 -4.18 -20.46
CA LEU A 638 -17.99 -5.04 -20.31
C LEU A 638 -18.54 -5.51 -21.66
N ILE A 639 -18.49 -4.71 -22.72
CA ILE A 639 -18.90 -5.11 -24.08
C ILE A 639 -18.09 -6.31 -24.57
N GLU A 640 -16.77 -6.31 -24.38
CA GLU A 640 -15.90 -7.39 -24.86
C GLU A 640 -16.14 -8.74 -24.17
N VAL A 641 -16.45 -8.72 -22.87
CA VAL A 641 -16.87 -9.92 -22.11
C VAL A 641 -18.39 -10.17 -22.19
N LYS A 642 -19.10 -9.44 -23.06
CA LYS A 642 -20.55 -9.52 -23.27
C LYS A 642 -21.40 -9.41 -21.99
N GLY A 643 -20.99 -8.53 -21.08
CA GLY A 643 -21.66 -8.30 -19.80
C GLY A 643 -21.27 -9.26 -18.67
N ASP A 644 -20.39 -10.25 -18.89
CA ASP A 644 -19.88 -11.10 -17.81
C ASP A 644 -18.94 -10.33 -16.87
N VAL A 645 -19.51 -9.81 -15.79
CA VAL A 645 -18.78 -9.10 -14.74
C VAL A 645 -17.73 -9.98 -14.07
N THR A 646 -17.89 -11.31 -14.03
CA THR A 646 -16.91 -12.21 -13.39
C THR A 646 -15.60 -12.28 -14.16
N ALA A 647 -15.64 -12.16 -15.49
CA ALA A 647 -14.46 -11.99 -16.35
C ALA A 647 -13.77 -10.61 -16.18
N THR A 648 -14.22 -9.77 -15.23
CA THR A 648 -13.68 -8.43 -14.97
C THR A 648 -13.10 -8.21 -13.56
N THR A 649 -13.20 -9.20 -12.65
CA THR A 649 -12.80 -9.01 -11.24
C THR A 649 -11.30 -8.96 -11.01
N ASP A 650 -10.51 -9.49 -11.93
CA ASP A 650 -9.10 -9.83 -11.67
C ASP A 650 -8.12 -8.75 -12.16
N GLN A 651 -8.62 -7.71 -12.85
CA GLN A 651 -7.83 -6.61 -13.42
C GLN A 651 -8.56 -5.28 -13.34
N LEU A 652 -7.79 -4.20 -13.21
CA LEU A 652 -8.29 -2.81 -13.20
C LEU A 652 -8.68 -2.35 -14.61
N ASN A 653 -9.55 -1.34 -14.69
CA ASN A 653 -9.89 -0.67 -15.95
C ASN A 653 -8.67 -0.03 -16.64
N SER A 654 -7.67 0.41 -15.88
CA SER A 654 -6.37 0.89 -16.35
C SER A 654 -5.50 -0.21 -16.99
N GLU A 655 -5.59 -1.45 -16.53
CA GLU A 655 -4.80 -2.57 -17.04
C GLU A 655 -5.40 -3.15 -18.33
N ARG A 656 -6.74 -3.21 -18.38
CA ARG A 656 -7.50 -3.75 -19.51
C ARG A 656 -7.57 -2.78 -20.69
N ILE A 657 -7.71 -1.48 -20.41
CA ILE A 657 -7.77 -0.41 -21.41
C ILE A 657 -6.80 0.71 -20.97
N PRO A 658 -5.47 0.50 -21.09
CA PRO A 658 -4.48 1.48 -20.67
C PRO A 658 -4.44 2.70 -21.58
N TRP A 659 -3.83 3.77 -21.06
CA TRP A 659 -3.42 4.92 -21.86
C TRP A 659 -2.32 4.53 -22.85
N ILE A 660 -2.22 5.25 -23.97
CA ILE A 660 -1.14 5.07 -24.94
C ILE A 660 0.05 6.00 -24.68
N GLU A 661 -0.18 7.13 -24.00
CA GLU A 661 0.84 8.14 -23.67
C GLU A 661 1.74 7.82 -22.46
N VAL A 662 1.41 6.81 -21.66
CA VAL A 662 2.24 6.40 -20.51
C VAL A 662 3.55 5.74 -20.96
N SER A 663 4.58 5.80 -20.11
CA SER A 663 5.84 5.06 -20.28
C SER A 663 5.61 3.56 -20.54
N ASP A 664 6.52 2.93 -21.28
CA ASP A 664 6.50 1.52 -21.73
C ASP A 664 5.28 1.06 -22.57
N SER A 665 4.38 1.97 -22.96
CA SER A 665 3.18 1.65 -23.74
C SER A 665 3.46 0.98 -25.09
N GLU A 666 4.59 1.30 -25.74
CA GLU A 666 5.02 0.74 -27.04
C GLU A 666 5.09 -0.80 -26.99
N LYS A 667 5.82 -1.34 -26.01
CA LYS A 667 5.99 -2.78 -25.82
C LYS A 667 4.65 -3.46 -25.52
N LEU A 668 3.87 -2.88 -24.61
CA LEU A 668 2.56 -3.38 -24.19
C LEU A 668 1.49 -3.30 -25.30
N PHE A 669 1.58 -2.32 -26.21
CA PHE A 669 0.67 -2.19 -27.35
C PHE A 669 1.02 -3.15 -28.48
N VAL A 670 2.31 -3.32 -28.80
CA VAL A 670 2.76 -4.26 -29.84
C VAL A 670 2.45 -5.71 -29.44
N SER A 671 2.74 -6.10 -28.19
CA SER A 671 2.53 -7.49 -27.72
C SER A 671 1.07 -7.84 -27.39
N ALA A 672 0.15 -6.88 -27.35
CA ALA A 672 -1.23 -7.15 -26.98
C ALA A 672 -1.97 -7.95 -28.08
N PRO A 673 -2.83 -8.93 -27.70
CA PRO A 673 -3.74 -9.59 -28.63
C PRO A 673 -4.74 -8.57 -29.20
N SER A 674 -5.32 -8.89 -30.36
CA SER A 674 -6.41 -8.09 -30.94
C SER A 674 -7.78 -8.60 -30.49
N PRO A 675 -8.79 -7.71 -30.32
CA PRO A 675 -8.74 -6.25 -30.46
C PRO A 675 -7.91 -5.55 -29.36
N ARG A 676 -7.22 -4.45 -29.71
CA ARG A 676 -6.50 -3.63 -28.73
C ARG A 676 -7.29 -2.37 -28.41
N PHE A 677 -7.70 -2.24 -27.15
CA PHE A 677 -8.35 -1.04 -26.64
C PHE A 677 -7.33 -0.12 -25.97
N ARG A 678 -7.39 1.18 -26.25
CA ARG A 678 -6.57 2.22 -25.58
C ARG A 678 -7.41 3.45 -25.28
N VAL A 679 -7.08 4.16 -24.21
CA VAL A 679 -7.55 5.53 -23.94
C VAL A 679 -6.44 6.55 -24.26
N SER A 680 -6.81 7.81 -24.48
CA SER A 680 -5.84 8.91 -24.56
C SER A 680 -6.44 10.28 -24.25
N HIS A 681 -5.57 11.18 -23.81
CA HIS A 681 -5.76 12.63 -23.66
C HIS A 681 -4.91 13.45 -24.66
N LEU A 682 -4.17 12.79 -25.56
CA LEU A 682 -3.33 13.46 -26.54
C LEU A 682 -4.16 14.22 -27.59
N ALA A 683 -3.68 15.41 -27.96
CA ALA A 683 -4.21 16.14 -29.10
C ALA A 683 -3.99 15.38 -30.42
N TYR A 684 -4.90 15.56 -31.39
CA TYR A 684 -4.94 14.88 -32.71
C TYR A 684 -3.61 14.87 -33.49
N LYS A 685 -2.67 15.78 -33.19
CA LYS A 685 -1.32 15.77 -33.78
C LYS A 685 -0.50 14.52 -33.44
N PHE A 686 -0.63 13.92 -32.24
CA PHE A 686 0.22 12.80 -31.80
C PHE A 686 -0.33 11.40 -32.10
N ILE A 687 -1.62 11.28 -32.44
CA ILE A 687 -2.31 9.99 -32.61
C ILE A 687 -1.67 9.14 -33.74
N PRO A 688 -1.67 7.79 -33.66
CA PRO A 688 -1.08 6.94 -34.69
C PRO A 688 -1.61 7.24 -36.10
N LEU A 689 -0.70 7.38 -37.07
CA LEU A 689 -1.01 7.75 -38.45
C LEU A 689 -1.97 6.76 -39.13
N GLY A 690 -1.99 5.49 -38.69
CA GLY A 690 -2.93 4.48 -39.18
C GLY A 690 -4.41 4.83 -38.93
N LEU A 691 -4.75 5.54 -37.84
CA LEU A 691 -6.14 5.96 -37.59
C LEU A 691 -6.61 6.98 -38.64
N LYS A 692 -5.70 7.88 -39.07
CA LYS A 692 -5.90 8.88 -40.13
C LYS A 692 -5.99 8.26 -41.54
N GLN A 693 -5.72 6.97 -41.66
CA GLN A 693 -5.89 6.15 -42.85
C GLN A 693 -7.13 5.25 -42.75
N LYS A 694 -8.04 5.53 -41.81
CA LYS A 694 -9.25 4.74 -41.50
C LYS A 694 -8.99 3.28 -41.14
N LYS A 695 -7.82 2.96 -40.57
CA LYS A 695 -7.61 1.71 -39.84
C LYS A 695 -8.07 1.86 -38.40
N GLY A 696 -8.57 0.79 -37.80
CA GLY A 696 -9.12 0.80 -36.44
C GLY A 696 -10.34 1.73 -36.30
N LYS A 697 -10.68 2.08 -35.05
CA LYS A 697 -11.83 2.93 -34.69
C LYS A 697 -11.47 3.95 -33.62
N VAL A 698 -12.06 5.14 -33.69
CA VAL A 698 -11.94 6.23 -32.71
C VAL A 698 -13.30 6.52 -32.10
N ILE A 699 -13.39 6.56 -30.78
CA ILE A 699 -14.55 7.06 -30.04
C ILE A 699 -14.09 8.31 -29.28
N TYR A 700 -14.57 9.48 -29.68
CA TYR A 700 -14.28 10.73 -28.99
C TYR A 700 -15.40 11.05 -28.00
N VAL A 701 -15.06 11.24 -26.72
CA VAL A 701 -16.02 11.69 -25.70
C VAL A 701 -15.69 13.10 -25.24
N ALA A 702 -16.61 14.02 -25.55
CA ALA A 702 -16.60 15.38 -25.07
C ALA A 702 -17.39 15.53 -23.78
N ARG A 703 -17.27 16.69 -23.14
CA ARG A 703 -18.09 17.13 -22.00
C ARG A 703 -18.18 18.64 -22.02
N ASN A 704 -19.26 19.22 -21.50
CA ASN A 704 -19.36 20.68 -21.37
C ASN A 704 -18.14 21.22 -20.58
N PRO A 705 -17.48 22.29 -21.07
CA PRO A 705 -16.19 22.68 -20.52
C PRO A 705 -16.25 23.28 -19.11
N LYS A 706 -17.40 23.79 -18.67
CA LYS A 706 -17.57 24.38 -17.34
C LYS A 706 -17.54 23.29 -16.25
N ASP A 707 -18.23 22.17 -16.46
CA ASP A 707 -18.11 21.00 -15.58
C ASP A 707 -16.76 20.27 -15.72
N VAL A 708 -16.12 20.32 -16.90
CA VAL A 708 -14.73 19.86 -17.05
C VAL A 708 -13.81 20.65 -16.11
N LEU A 709 -13.86 21.99 -16.16
CA LEU A 709 -13.04 22.87 -15.33
C LEU A 709 -13.23 22.56 -13.83
N VAL A 710 -14.47 22.54 -13.32
CA VAL A 710 -14.76 22.16 -11.92
C VAL A 710 -14.29 20.73 -11.61
N SER A 711 -14.56 19.77 -12.50
CA SER A 711 -14.13 18.39 -12.29
C SER A 711 -12.61 18.19 -12.38
N TYR A 712 -11.87 19.16 -12.92
CA TYR A 712 -10.42 19.14 -13.05
C TYR A 712 -9.74 19.88 -11.89
N PHE A 713 -10.33 20.97 -11.38
CA PHE A 713 -9.95 21.62 -10.12
C PHE A 713 -9.96 20.62 -8.96
N HIS A 714 -11.08 19.92 -8.76
CA HIS A 714 -11.22 18.87 -7.75
C HIS A 714 -10.29 17.67 -7.98
N PHE A 715 -9.78 17.47 -9.20
CA PHE A 715 -8.84 16.40 -9.49
C PHE A 715 -7.39 16.80 -9.18
N HIS A 716 -6.97 18.03 -9.47
CA HIS A 716 -5.66 18.54 -9.08
C HIS A 716 -5.49 18.58 -7.54
N LYS A 717 -6.58 18.75 -6.78
CA LYS A 717 -6.59 18.62 -5.30
C LYS A 717 -6.52 17.19 -4.75
N TYR A 718 -6.50 16.18 -5.62
CA TYR A 718 -6.55 14.74 -5.24
C TYR A 718 -5.47 13.91 -5.95
N ALA A 719 -4.93 14.42 -7.06
CA ALA A 719 -3.88 13.83 -7.85
C ALA A 719 -2.52 14.38 -7.43
N ASN A 720 -1.73 13.58 -6.73
CA ASN A 720 -0.37 13.94 -6.29
C ASN A 720 0.58 14.16 -7.49
N MET A 721 0.24 13.66 -8.69
CA MET A 721 0.96 13.95 -9.93
C MET A 721 0.55 15.25 -10.66
N LEU A 722 -0.09 16.19 -9.94
CA LEU A 722 -0.49 17.50 -10.46
C LEU A 722 -0.24 18.60 -9.41
N GLU A 723 -0.05 19.84 -9.86
CA GLU A 723 0.05 21.00 -8.96
C GLU A 723 -1.28 21.19 -8.20
N THR A 724 -1.23 21.21 -6.86
CA THR A 724 -2.41 21.50 -6.04
C THR A 724 -2.83 22.97 -6.25
N PRO A 725 -4.06 23.27 -6.73
CA PRO A 725 -4.45 24.64 -7.05
C PRO A 725 -4.77 25.41 -5.77
N LYS A 726 -4.30 26.66 -5.71
CA LYS A 726 -4.48 27.56 -4.56
C LYS A 726 -5.95 27.75 -4.23
N ASP A 727 -6.73 28.17 -5.22
CA ASP A 727 -8.18 28.37 -5.15
C ASP A 727 -8.81 28.14 -6.53
N PHE A 728 -10.12 28.35 -6.63
CA PHE A 728 -10.84 28.13 -7.89
C PHE A 728 -10.52 29.19 -8.96
N ASP A 729 -10.14 30.40 -8.56
CA ASP A 729 -9.88 31.51 -9.47
C ASP A 729 -8.50 31.37 -10.13
N ASP A 730 -7.47 31.01 -9.34
CA ASP A 730 -6.15 30.56 -9.85
C ASP A 730 -6.32 29.43 -10.88
N PHE A 731 -7.15 28.44 -10.56
CA PHE A 731 -7.38 27.31 -11.47
C PHE A 731 -8.19 27.69 -12.72
N PHE A 732 -9.13 28.64 -12.59
CA PHE A 732 -9.90 29.15 -13.72
C PHE A 732 -8.98 29.83 -14.75
N GLU A 733 -8.05 30.68 -14.32
CA GLU A 733 -7.06 31.28 -15.22
C GLU A 733 -6.16 30.22 -15.85
N LYS A 734 -5.55 29.34 -15.06
CA LYS A 734 -4.69 28.25 -15.55
C LYS A 734 -5.40 27.38 -16.60
N PHE A 735 -6.68 27.06 -16.39
CA PHE A 735 -7.49 26.31 -17.37
C PHE A 735 -7.77 27.11 -18.65
N MET A 736 -8.12 28.40 -18.53
CA MET A 736 -8.47 29.26 -19.67
C MET A 736 -7.27 29.59 -20.56
N GLU A 737 -6.08 29.69 -19.97
CA GLU A 737 -4.80 29.82 -20.68
C GLU A 737 -4.32 28.50 -21.30
N GLY A 738 -4.74 27.36 -20.74
CA GLY A 738 -4.22 26.04 -21.10
C GLY A 738 -2.90 25.69 -20.40
N ASN A 739 -2.65 26.29 -19.23
CA ASN A 739 -1.53 26.01 -18.34
C ASN A 739 -1.82 24.80 -17.41
N VAL A 740 -2.38 23.73 -18.01
CA VAL A 740 -2.72 22.44 -17.37
C VAL A 740 -2.32 21.28 -18.29
N TYR A 741 -2.28 20.04 -17.78
CA TYR A 741 -2.15 18.85 -18.63
C TYR A 741 -3.30 18.77 -19.65
N GLY A 742 -2.99 18.46 -20.92
CA GLY A 742 -3.97 18.51 -22.02
C GLY A 742 -4.20 19.91 -22.64
N ASN A 743 -3.64 20.98 -22.06
CA ASN A 743 -3.67 22.36 -22.53
C ASN A 743 -5.09 22.97 -22.66
N CYS A 744 -5.32 23.74 -23.72
CA CYS A 744 -6.54 24.48 -23.95
C CYS A 744 -7.62 23.53 -24.50
N TRP A 745 -8.65 23.24 -23.68
CA TRP A 745 -9.81 22.42 -24.03
C TRP A 745 -10.39 22.75 -25.41
N PHE A 746 -10.49 24.05 -25.72
CA PHE A 746 -11.03 24.55 -26.99
C PHE A 746 -10.23 24.03 -28.20
N GLU A 747 -8.90 24.09 -28.15
CA GLU A 747 -8.04 23.65 -29.25
C GLU A 747 -7.99 22.12 -29.33
N HIS A 748 -8.02 21.43 -28.19
CA HIS A 748 -8.13 19.97 -28.16
C HIS A 748 -9.40 19.50 -28.89
N VAL A 749 -10.58 19.94 -28.44
CA VAL A 749 -11.87 19.57 -29.04
C VAL A 749 -11.95 19.99 -30.51
N LYS A 750 -11.57 21.24 -30.83
CA LYS A 750 -11.60 21.75 -32.21
C LYS A 750 -10.69 20.96 -33.15
N SER A 751 -9.47 20.61 -32.71
CA SER A 751 -8.54 19.81 -33.53
C SER A 751 -9.08 18.41 -33.82
N TRP A 752 -9.71 17.76 -32.85
CA TRP A 752 -10.30 16.43 -33.04
C TRP A 752 -11.56 16.45 -33.91
N CYS A 753 -12.48 17.39 -33.66
CA CYS A 753 -13.72 17.50 -34.43
C CYS A 753 -13.49 17.95 -35.89
N SER A 754 -12.48 18.78 -36.16
CA SER A 754 -12.16 19.25 -37.52
C SER A 754 -11.54 18.17 -38.42
N ASN A 755 -10.97 17.11 -37.83
CA ASN A 755 -10.33 16.01 -38.57
C ASN A 755 -11.12 14.68 -38.48
N LYS A 756 -12.35 14.71 -37.93
CA LYS A 756 -13.18 13.52 -37.70
C LYS A 756 -13.37 12.67 -38.96
N ASP A 757 -13.51 13.31 -40.12
CA ASP A 757 -13.90 12.68 -41.38
C ASP A 757 -12.72 11.94 -42.05
N GLU A 758 -11.50 12.11 -41.55
CA GLU A 758 -10.30 11.33 -41.91
C GLU A 758 -10.26 9.94 -41.24
N MET A 759 -11.09 9.73 -40.20
CA MET A 759 -11.04 8.56 -39.31
C MET A 759 -12.35 7.77 -39.36
N ASN A 760 -12.33 6.54 -38.83
CA ASN A 760 -13.57 5.86 -38.43
C ASN A 760 -13.95 6.40 -37.05
N PHE A 761 -14.88 7.34 -36.98
CA PHE A 761 -15.06 8.22 -35.82
C PHE A 761 -16.49 8.18 -35.27
N LEU A 762 -16.64 7.90 -33.98
CA LEU A 762 -17.87 8.03 -33.21
C LEU A 762 -17.74 9.20 -32.22
N TYR A 763 -18.69 10.13 -32.24
CA TYR A 763 -18.79 11.20 -31.25
C TYR A 763 -19.85 10.88 -30.18
N ILE A 764 -19.50 11.15 -28.93
CA ILE A 764 -20.34 10.99 -27.73
C ILE A 764 -20.08 12.18 -26.80
N THR A 765 -21.08 12.57 -26.03
CA THR A 765 -20.94 13.49 -24.89
C THR A 765 -21.12 12.76 -23.56
N TYR A 766 -20.44 13.26 -22.52
CA TYR A 766 -20.66 12.83 -21.14
C TYR A 766 -22.12 13.05 -20.70
N GLU A 767 -22.72 14.12 -21.22
CA GLU A 767 -24.11 14.51 -21.04
C GLU A 767 -25.09 13.45 -21.59
N GLU A 768 -24.85 12.88 -22.77
CA GLU A 768 -25.62 11.75 -23.31
C GLU A 768 -25.51 10.51 -22.40
N MET A 769 -24.31 10.18 -21.88
CA MET A 769 -24.13 9.03 -20.96
C MET A 769 -24.86 9.20 -19.63
N ILE A 770 -25.05 10.44 -19.16
CA ILE A 770 -25.85 10.76 -17.97
C ILE A 770 -27.36 10.65 -18.28
N LYS A 771 -27.78 11.10 -19.47
CA LYS A 771 -29.20 11.19 -19.86
C LYS A 771 -29.80 9.86 -20.32
N ASP A 772 -29.08 9.11 -21.15
CA ASP A 772 -29.47 7.77 -21.63
C ASP A 772 -28.22 6.93 -21.94
N LEU A 773 -27.70 6.29 -20.90
CA LEU A 773 -26.58 5.35 -21.00
C LEU A 773 -26.89 4.18 -21.95
N ARG A 774 -28.15 3.76 -22.09
CA ARG A 774 -28.51 2.61 -22.95
C ARG A 774 -28.33 2.97 -24.41
N SER A 775 -28.92 4.06 -24.88
CA SER A 775 -28.79 4.50 -26.28
C SER A 775 -27.32 4.76 -26.65
N VAL A 776 -26.51 5.28 -25.71
CA VAL A 776 -25.07 5.43 -25.93
C VAL A 776 -24.34 4.08 -26.04
N VAL A 777 -24.63 3.11 -25.18
CA VAL A 777 -24.04 1.76 -25.27
C VAL A 777 -24.47 1.06 -26.58
N GLU A 778 -25.72 1.18 -26.99
CA GLU A 778 -26.23 0.65 -28.28
C GLU A 778 -25.53 1.28 -29.50
N ARG A 779 -25.27 2.59 -29.46
CA ARG A 779 -24.44 3.28 -30.48
C ARG A 779 -23.00 2.78 -30.49
N ILE A 780 -22.40 2.54 -29.33
CA ILE A 780 -21.04 2.00 -29.21
C ILE A 780 -20.99 0.56 -29.77
N THR A 781 -21.89 -0.34 -29.37
CA THR A 781 -21.88 -1.73 -29.85
C THR A 781 -22.11 -1.82 -31.35
N SER A 782 -23.04 -1.03 -31.89
CA SER A 782 -23.27 -0.89 -33.33
C SER A 782 -22.01 -0.41 -34.07
N PHE A 783 -21.41 0.69 -33.64
CA PHE A 783 -20.18 1.24 -34.24
C PHE A 783 -18.98 0.27 -34.17
N LEU A 784 -18.87 -0.50 -33.09
CA LEU A 784 -17.81 -1.50 -32.95
C LEU A 784 -18.05 -2.75 -33.81
N GLY A 785 -19.30 -3.07 -34.18
CA GLY A 785 -19.69 -4.34 -34.78
C GLY A 785 -19.72 -5.47 -33.73
N ARG A 786 -20.45 -5.22 -32.63
CA ARG A 786 -20.56 -6.13 -31.47
C ARG A 786 -22.01 -6.48 -31.17
N ASP A 787 -22.44 -7.65 -31.64
CA ASP A 787 -23.76 -8.19 -31.32
C ASP A 787 -23.80 -8.68 -29.86
N LEU A 788 -24.64 -8.01 -29.06
CA LEU A 788 -25.02 -8.41 -27.69
C LEU A 788 -26.50 -8.78 -27.68
N THR A 789 -26.87 -9.79 -26.89
CA THR A 789 -28.30 -10.03 -26.61
C THR A 789 -28.89 -8.91 -25.75
N PRO A 790 -30.21 -8.70 -25.72
CA PRO A 790 -30.83 -7.69 -24.84
C PRO A 790 -30.45 -7.87 -23.37
N GLN A 791 -30.26 -9.11 -22.90
CA GLN A 791 -29.75 -9.37 -21.55
C GLN A 791 -28.30 -8.92 -21.38
N GLN A 792 -27.40 -9.29 -22.29
CA GLN A 792 -25.99 -8.90 -22.23
C GLN A 792 -25.82 -7.37 -22.26
N LEU A 793 -26.62 -6.70 -23.09
CA LEU A 793 -26.72 -5.24 -23.14
C LEU A 793 -27.21 -4.65 -21.81
N ASN A 794 -28.21 -5.27 -21.17
CA ASN A 794 -28.66 -4.87 -19.83
C ASN A 794 -27.54 -4.96 -18.80
N GLU A 795 -26.79 -6.07 -18.75
CA GLU A 795 -25.66 -6.22 -17.82
C GLU A 795 -24.57 -5.17 -18.06
N VAL A 796 -24.22 -4.88 -19.32
CA VAL A 796 -23.26 -3.82 -19.69
C VAL A 796 -23.71 -2.45 -19.18
N VAL A 797 -24.97 -2.08 -19.43
CA VAL A 797 -25.52 -0.77 -18.99
C VAL A 797 -25.58 -0.70 -17.46
N GLU A 798 -26.15 -1.72 -16.82
CA GLU A 798 -26.36 -1.80 -15.38
C GLU A 798 -25.03 -1.80 -14.61
N HIS A 799 -24.02 -2.55 -15.05
CA HIS A 799 -22.68 -2.52 -14.44
C HIS A 799 -21.78 -1.38 -14.92
N SER A 800 -22.33 -0.46 -15.74
CA SER A 800 -21.73 0.82 -16.09
C SER A 800 -22.41 2.03 -15.43
N ILE A 801 -23.50 1.89 -14.67
CA ILE A 801 -24.11 3.07 -14.00
C ILE A 801 -23.16 3.67 -12.96
N PHE A 802 -23.12 5.00 -12.85
CA PHE A 802 -22.15 5.73 -12.01
C PHE A 802 -22.13 5.25 -10.54
N ARG A 803 -23.30 4.93 -9.96
CA ARG A 803 -23.42 4.40 -8.57
C ARG A 803 -22.75 3.03 -8.40
N LYS A 804 -22.91 2.10 -9.36
CA LYS A 804 -22.24 0.79 -9.32
C LYS A 804 -20.75 0.93 -9.59
N MET A 805 -20.36 1.74 -10.57
CA MET A 805 -18.95 2.04 -10.85
C MET A 805 -18.22 2.62 -9.63
N LYS A 806 -18.80 3.62 -8.95
CA LYS A 806 -18.19 4.28 -7.78
C LYS A 806 -17.89 3.31 -6.64
N ASN A 807 -18.67 2.23 -6.51
CA ASN A 807 -18.51 1.20 -5.49
C ASN A 807 -17.70 -0.03 -5.98
N ASN A 808 -17.20 -0.03 -7.21
CA ASN A 808 -16.45 -1.14 -7.81
C ASN A 808 -14.93 -0.85 -7.73
N PRO A 809 -14.13 -1.57 -6.92
CA PRO A 809 -12.69 -1.34 -6.75
C PRO A 809 -11.88 -1.36 -8.06
N GLN A 810 -12.30 -2.19 -9.02
CA GLN A 810 -11.66 -2.39 -10.32
C GLN A 810 -11.93 -1.23 -11.29
N ALA A 811 -12.97 -0.43 -11.03
CA ALA A 811 -13.43 0.65 -11.90
C ALA A 811 -13.34 2.06 -11.29
N ASN A 812 -13.30 2.19 -9.95
CA ASN A 812 -13.30 3.48 -9.25
C ASN A 812 -11.91 4.07 -8.97
N TYR A 813 -10.84 3.36 -9.35
CA TYR A 813 -9.43 3.75 -9.20
C TYR A 813 -8.91 3.83 -7.75
N GLN A 814 -9.65 3.34 -6.74
CA GLN A 814 -9.20 3.28 -5.34
C GLN A 814 -8.01 2.32 -5.08
N LEU A 815 -7.62 1.53 -6.09
CA LEU A 815 -6.53 0.56 -6.05
C LEU A 815 -5.27 1.04 -6.79
N VAL A 816 -5.28 2.27 -7.33
CA VAL A 816 -4.08 2.95 -7.83
C VAL A 816 -3.26 3.45 -6.65
N ASP A 817 -1.94 3.50 -6.81
CA ASP A 817 -1.04 3.83 -5.70
C ASP A 817 -1.23 5.27 -5.14
N ILE A 818 -0.96 5.42 -3.84
CA ILE A 818 -1.13 6.69 -3.11
C ILE A 818 -0.12 7.77 -3.54
N THR A 819 1.04 7.38 -4.08
CA THR A 819 2.01 8.31 -4.71
C THR A 819 1.41 9.03 -5.92
N MET A 820 0.39 8.47 -6.56
CA MET A 820 -0.34 9.11 -7.66
C MET A 820 -1.66 9.73 -7.20
N LEU A 821 -2.50 9.01 -6.44
CA LEU A 821 -3.85 9.44 -6.08
C LEU A 821 -4.07 9.41 -4.57
N ASN A 822 -4.36 10.58 -3.97
CA ASN A 822 -4.50 10.72 -2.53
C ASN A 822 -5.89 10.30 -2.03
N HIS A 823 -6.09 8.99 -1.85
CA HIS A 823 -7.34 8.39 -1.33
C HIS A 823 -7.74 8.85 0.08
N GLN A 824 -6.90 9.61 0.80
CA GLN A 824 -7.26 10.24 2.07
C GLN A 824 -7.94 11.60 1.89
N GLN A 825 -7.68 12.29 0.77
CA GLN A 825 -8.23 13.62 0.47
C GLN A 825 -9.50 13.59 -0.39
N GLY A 826 -9.89 12.42 -0.92
CA GLY A 826 -11.13 12.30 -1.70
C GLY A 826 -11.29 10.97 -2.41
N THR A 827 -12.17 10.96 -3.42
CA THR A 827 -12.42 9.81 -4.30
C THR A 827 -12.43 10.24 -5.76
N PHE A 828 -11.80 9.45 -6.65
CA PHE A 828 -11.72 9.77 -8.08
C PHE A 828 -13.11 9.98 -8.72
N MET A 829 -14.09 9.17 -8.33
CA MET A 829 -15.49 9.25 -8.79
C MET A 829 -16.32 10.18 -7.89
N ARG A 830 -16.18 11.50 -8.10
CA ARG A 830 -16.78 12.59 -7.29
C ARG A 830 -18.33 12.58 -7.25
N LYS A 831 -19.02 13.44 -8.04
CA LYS A 831 -20.50 13.58 -8.05
C LYS A 831 -21.20 12.76 -9.13
N GLY A 832 -20.70 12.79 -10.38
CA GLY A 832 -21.34 12.11 -11.51
C GLY A 832 -22.55 12.88 -12.07
N THR A 833 -22.42 14.20 -12.24
CA THR A 833 -23.52 15.12 -12.60
C THR A 833 -23.12 16.08 -13.73
N VAL A 834 -24.13 16.70 -14.33
CA VAL A 834 -24.05 17.85 -15.25
C VAL A 834 -24.63 19.08 -14.53
N GLY A 835 -24.10 20.27 -14.80
CA GLY A 835 -24.57 21.54 -14.23
C GLY A 835 -23.94 21.94 -12.89
N ASP A 836 -23.02 21.14 -12.33
CA ASP A 836 -22.39 21.44 -11.03
C ASP A 836 -21.51 22.70 -11.08
N TRP A 837 -21.09 23.12 -12.28
CA TRP A 837 -20.38 24.38 -12.52
C TRP A 837 -21.09 25.63 -11.99
N LYS A 838 -22.43 25.62 -11.93
CA LYS A 838 -23.23 26.74 -11.38
C LYS A 838 -22.94 27.00 -9.89
N ASN A 839 -22.37 26.01 -9.18
CA ASN A 839 -21.99 26.11 -7.77
C ASN A 839 -20.56 26.66 -7.54
N TYR A 840 -19.83 27.02 -8.60
CA TYR A 840 -18.42 27.45 -8.53
C TYR A 840 -18.14 28.73 -9.32
N PHE A 841 -18.77 28.92 -10.48
CA PHE A 841 -18.53 30.08 -11.33
C PHE A 841 -19.18 31.34 -10.74
N THR A 842 -18.40 32.41 -10.55
CA THR A 842 -18.96 33.76 -10.40
C THR A 842 -19.62 34.22 -11.71
N VAL A 843 -20.52 35.20 -11.64
CA VAL A 843 -21.20 35.76 -12.83
C VAL A 843 -20.18 36.28 -13.85
N ALA A 844 -19.16 37.00 -13.40
CA ALA A 844 -18.10 37.54 -14.26
C ALA A 844 -17.23 36.45 -14.92
N GLN A 845 -16.90 35.36 -14.20
CA GLN A 845 -16.24 34.19 -14.78
C GLN A 845 -17.13 33.52 -15.83
N ASN A 846 -18.44 33.39 -15.56
CA ASN A 846 -19.38 32.82 -16.52
C ASN A 846 -19.47 33.65 -17.80
N GLU A 847 -19.69 34.95 -17.70
CA GLU A 847 -19.77 35.87 -18.85
C GLU A 847 -18.48 35.88 -19.68
N ARG A 848 -17.32 35.91 -19.02
CA ARG A 848 -16.01 35.80 -19.69
C ARG A 848 -15.84 34.44 -20.36
N PHE A 849 -16.25 33.36 -19.70
CA PHE A 849 -16.18 32.01 -20.26
C PHE A 849 -17.05 31.91 -21.52
N ASP A 850 -18.31 32.34 -21.45
CA ASP A 850 -19.27 32.24 -22.55
C ASP A 850 -18.84 33.10 -23.75
N LYS A 851 -18.28 34.29 -23.51
CA LYS A 851 -17.66 35.13 -24.56
C LYS A 851 -16.50 34.42 -25.27
N VAL A 852 -15.61 33.76 -24.52
CA VAL A 852 -14.48 33.00 -25.11
C VAL A 852 -14.98 31.74 -25.82
N TYR A 853 -15.98 31.05 -25.28
CA TYR A 853 -16.60 29.88 -25.90
C TYR A 853 -17.21 30.24 -27.26
N GLN A 854 -18.06 31.28 -27.31
CA GLN A 854 -18.64 31.79 -28.55
C GLN A 854 -17.56 32.16 -29.58
N GLN A 855 -16.49 32.85 -29.15
CA GLN A 855 -15.40 33.24 -30.05
C GLN A 855 -14.61 32.05 -30.61
N LYS A 856 -14.27 31.04 -29.79
CA LYS A 856 -13.44 29.90 -30.22
C LYS A 856 -14.22 28.80 -30.92
N MET A 857 -15.47 28.56 -30.51
CA MET A 857 -16.27 27.39 -30.90
C MET A 857 -17.38 27.66 -31.92
N LYS A 858 -17.64 28.92 -32.33
CA LYS A 858 -18.71 29.26 -33.31
C LYS A 858 -18.72 28.43 -34.59
N ASP A 859 -17.57 27.99 -35.08
CA ASP A 859 -17.42 27.23 -36.32
C ASP A 859 -17.38 25.70 -36.10
N VAL A 860 -17.57 25.24 -34.85
CA VAL A 860 -17.43 23.83 -34.45
C VAL A 860 -18.81 23.26 -34.15
N PRO A 861 -19.34 22.31 -34.94
CA PRO A 861 -20.73 21.88 -34.86
C PRO A 861 -20.96 20.90 -33.69
N LEU A 862 -20.90 21.40 -32.45
CA LEU A 862 -21.15 20.67 -31.22
C LEU A 862 -22.22 21.37 -30.38
N SER A 863 -23.19 20.58 -29.90
CA SER A 863 -24.10 20.97 -28.83
C SER A 863 -23.70 20.29 -27.52
N PHE A 864 -24.01 20.92 -26.40
CA PHE A 864 -23.84 20.40 -25.05
C PHE A 864 -25.09 20.71 -24.22
N ILE A 865 -25.44 19.81 -23.31
CA ILE A 865 -26.39 20.09 -22.23
C ILE A 865 -25.59 20.80 -21.13
N TRP A 866 -26.00 22.00 -20.73
CA TRP A 866 -25.26 22.79 -19.73
C TRP A 866 -25.83 22.61 -18.33
N ASP A 867 -27.13 22.29 -18.23
CA ASP A 867 -27.82 21.78 -17.04
C ASP A 867 -28.82 20.69 -17.47
N MET A 868 -29.06 19.70 -16.60
CA MET A 868 -30.13 18.72 -16.78
C MET A 868 -31.53 19.36 -16.81
N SER A 869 -31.68 20.59 -16.30
CA SER A 869 -32.90 21.40 -16.42
C SER A 869 -33.12 22.03 -17.81
N ASP A 870 -32.10 22.08 -18.68
CA ASP A 870 -32.20 22.81 -19.94
C ASP A 870 -33.22 22.14 -20.89
N PRO A 871 -34.16 22.91 -21.50
CA PRO A 871 -35.10 22.36 -22.45
C PRO A 871 -34.36 21.81 -23.68
N ILE A 872 -34.86 20.70 -24.22
CA ILE A 872 -34.22 19.99 -25.35
C ILE A 872 -34.22 20.88 -26.60
N THR A 873 -33.08 21.50 -26.87
CA THR A 873 -32.79 22.12 -28.16
C THR A 873 -32.35 21.01 -29.14
N SER A 874 -33.21 20.74 -30.12
CA SER A 874 -33.05 19.73 -31.17
C SER A 874 -32.15 20.20 -32.31
#